data_AF-A0A395SAF7-F1
#
_entry.id   AF-A0A395SAF7-F1
#
_cell.length_a   1.000
_cell.length_b   1.000
_cell.length_c   1.000
_cell.angle_alpha   90.00
_cell.angle_beta   90.00
_cell.angle_gamma   90.00
#
_symmetry.space_group_name_H-M   'P 1'
#
loop_
_entity.id
_entity.type
_entity.pdbx_description
1 polymer ?
#
loop_
_entity_poly.entity_id
_entity_poly.type
_entity_poly.pdbx_seq_one_letter_code
_entity_poly.pdbx_strand_id
1 'polypeptide(L)'
;MATVEADPVLHADEQVLDDGDSSRGNDAASSTQSISSSILSYREENGRTYHRFREGKYHLPNDAVENERLDLQHHLFLLTFGDKLGLSPAAKTDSKVKRVLDLGTGTGIWAIDFADEHPEAEVVGIDLSPIQPAFVPPNVRFIIDDIDEEWNYAESFDYIHSRMMTFSIKDWEEYIRKIFKALAPGGFIEIQEVSGSILSDDGTLTKTHALTKWFTLLSEAFVKLGGAAIEFDRIKSIMEEVGFVDIVDTRFKWPLNPWPKDKKYKELGTWNNANSMDAIESLTMAPFSRAHGWSREEVEMFLVEVRKDLNSPQIHAYNPISPRGIHFSSPIIVITLYRQDYSFKFSLFLEFKMKLSQLICLPAHAAGLVTATSYALNTTDACDALAKEFSSDVIYPRTTDFYYDSVYWSNRQSEVVPNCFVTPRTTQDVSKVVEILTSLEAPFTVKSGGHTAFAGGSSIQDGVTIDLQHLNNITVSDDRKTVSVGPGNRWRAVSEVLDPLKLAVVGGRAASVGVGGLILGGGISYFSGSKGWACDNVRNYEVVIASGEIVNASAETNSDLYWALRGGGGSNFGIVTRFDLESFEQGDLWSTSLIHPGALNTTVIPQFQNLTVNGLPEDADAHSYFVLTYQPDFGGYIALTSLYHSTIPSPEESMPPVFSSLSAIPGAISNATIVANITTHSKLIDIPYSSRQTWWDITVSAKSASFFTDIVPLFEARNAKLFEAAKLSSVTPFLVFQPLSVNILKAMQKNGGNALGLDPDGGPLMIVQLSTTWVDPELDRLVEDSSQEFISAVESMAEEQGLDNGFVYMNYAGIGQQVQKSYGEKNQQRLNETMAKWDPEGKLARLWPGYFKV
;
A
#
# COMPACT_ATOMS: atom_id res chain seq x y z
N MET A 1 -25.14 -31.55 24.91
CA MET A 1 -23.94 -32.33 24.52
C MET A 1 -24.09 -32.73 23.07
N ALA A 2 -23.49 -31.95 22.17
CA ALA A 2 -23.24 -32.30 20.79
C ALA A 2 -21.95 -31.57 20.42
N THR A 3 -20.83 -32.29 20.42
CA THR A 3 -19.56 -31.78 19.89
C THR A 3 -19.62 -31.92 18.37
N VAL A 4 -19.55 -30.80 17.66
CA VAL A 4 -19.05 -30.81 16.28
C VAL A 4 -17.59 -31.26 16.34
N GLU A 5 -17.13 -32.05 15.37
CA GLU A 5 -15.84 -32.74 15.46
C GLU A 5 -14.64 -31.79 15.37
N ALA A 6 -13.56 -32.13 16.09
CA ALA A 6 -12.32 -31.36 16.13
C ALA A 6 -11.31 -31.83 15.08
N ASP A 7 -10.29 -31.02 14.79
CA ASP A 7 -9.25 -31.31 13.79
C ASP A 7 -8.69 -32.74 13.90
N PRO A 8 -8.54 -33.47 12.78
CA PRO A 8 -8.13 -34.86 12.78
C PRO A 8 -6.66 -35.07 13.21
N VAL A 9 -6.32 -36.32 13.50
CA VAL A 9 -4.93 -36.79 13.44
C VAL A 9 -4.50 -36.73 11.97
N LEU A 10 -3.47 -35.93 11.66
CA LEU A 10 -3.17 -35.52 10.29
C LEU A 10 -2.75 -36.68 9.38
N HIS A 11 -3.71 -37.13 8.57
CA HIS A 11 -3.59 -38.07 7.47
C HIS A 11 -4.29 -37.49 6.22
N ALA A 12 -4.06 -38.06 5.03
CA ALA A 12 -4.35 -37.38 3.76
C ALA A 12 -5.69 -37.76 3.09
N ASP A 13 -6.48 -36.72 2.78
CA ASP A 13 -7.48 -36.54 1.70
C ASP A 13 -8.73 -37.45 1.58
N GLU A 14 -9.94 -36.86 1.66
CA GLU A 14 -11.07 -36.97 0.69
C GLU A 14 -12.39 -36.25 1.17
N GLN A 15 -12.80 -35.15 0.49
CA GLN A 15 -14.15 -34.80 -0.07
C GLN A 15 -15.50 -34.82 0.76
N VAL A 16 -16.55 -33.94 0.66
CA VAL A 16 -16.86 -32.52 0.22
C VAL A 16 -18.29 -32.08 0.74
N LEU A 17 -18.74 -30.81 0.56
CA LEU A 17 -20.12 -30.20 0.70
C LEU A 17 -20.68 -30.00 2.15
N ASP A 18 -21.57 -29.07 2.58
CA ASP A 18 -22.41 -27.92 2.06
C ASP A 18 -23.00 -27.11 3.30
N ASP A 19 -23.77 -26.00 3.36
CA ASP A 19 -24.29 -24.89 2.49
C ASP A 19 -24.97 -23.76 3.37
N GLY A 20 -25.22 -22.53 2.83
CA GLY A 20 -26.47 -21.73 3.02
C GLY A 20 -26.68 -20.63 4.12
N ASP A 21 -26.73 -19.33 3.74
CA ASP A 21 -27.72 -18.21 4.02
C ASP A 21 -28.09 -17.75 5.49
N SER A 22 -28.64 -16.54 5.81
CA SER A 22 -28.96 -15.31 5.01
C SER A 22 -28.94 -13.89 5.68
N SER A 23 -28.36 -12.89 4.97
CA SER A 23 -28.53 -11.39 4.83
C SER A 23 -28.74 -10.41 6.04
N ARG A 24 -28.25 -9.12 6.04
CA ARG A 24 -28.72 -7.77 6.60
C ARG A 24 -28.92 -7.28 8.08
N GLY A 25 -28.11 -6.34 8.62
CA GLY A 25 -28.07 -4.86 8.34
C GLY A 25 -28.76 -3.78 9.25
N ASN A 26 -28.11 -2.60 9.45
CA ASN A 26 -28.57 -1.23 9.91
C ASN A 26 -28.14 -0.64 11.31
N ASP A 27 -27.22 0.34 11.25
CA ASP A 27 -26.53 1.22 12.23
C ASP A 27 -27.32 2.08 13.25
N ALA A 28 -26.59 2.65 14.24
CA ALA A 28 -26.72 4.06 14.69
C ALA A 28 -25.58 4.61 15.61
N ALA A 29 -25.25 5.89 15.40
CA ALA A 29 -24.66 6.91 16.30
C ALA A 29 -23.34 6.63 17.10
N SER A 30 -22.36 7.54 16.92
CA SER A 30 -21.03 7.54 17.60
C SER A 30 -20.93 8.56 18.75
N SER A 31 -19.97 8.34 19.67
CA SER A 31 -19.66 9.17 20.84
C SER A 31 -18.17 9.62 20.92
N THR A 32 -17.46 9.59 19.81
CA THR A 32 -16.01 9.85 19.70
C THR A 32 -15.61 11.32 19.84
N GLN A 33 -14.46 11.60 20.50
CA GLN A 33 -13.76 12.90 20.47
C GLN A 33 -12.48 12.81 19.64
N SER A 34 -11.95 13.96 19.21
CA SER A 34 -10.76 14.04 18.35
C SER A 34 -9.43 13.84 19.11
N ILE A 35 -8.47 13.23 18.41
CA ILE A 35 -7.19 12.77 18.95
C ILE A 35 -6.18 13.93 19.09
N SER A 36 -5.43 13.98 20.18
CA SER A 36 -4.32 14.93 20.39
C SER A 36 -2.98 14.38 19.88
N SER A 37 -2.12 15.23 19.30
CA SER A 37 -0.87 14.83 18.63
C SER A 37 0.14 14.05 19.49
N SER A 38 0.07 14.13 20.82
CA SER A 38 0.86 13.32 21.75
C SER A 38 0.50 11.82 21.73
N ILE A 39 -0.68 11.45 21.23
CA ILE A 39 -1.18 10.07 21.12
C ILE A 39 -0.55 9.37 19.91
N LEU A 40 -0.34 10.11 18.80
CA LEU A 40 0.27 9.63 17.56
C LEU A 40 1.82 9.55 17.61
N SER A 41 2.42 9.91 18.74
CA SER A 41 3.88 9.86 18.92
C SER A 41 4.32 8.44 19.27
N TYR A 42 5.34 7.89 18.61
CA TYR A 42 5.88 6.58 18.96
C TYR A 42 7.02 6.65 19.99
N ARG A 43 7.40 5.48 20.50
CA ARG A 43 8.63 5.22 21.26
C ARG A 43 9.49 4.24 20.46
N GLU A 44 10.73 4.61 20.17
CA GLU A 44 11.71 3.71 19.57
C GLU A 44 12.49 2.96 20.66
N GLU A 45 12.66 1.66 20.50
CA GLU A 45 13.48 0.82 21.38
C GLU A 45 14.06 -0.36 20.59
N ASN A 46 15.37 -0.60 20.70
CA ASN A 46 16.08 -1.68 20.01
C ASN A 46 15.89 -1.71 18.47
N GLY A 47 15.52 -0.59 17.84
CA GLY A 47 15.28 -0.50 16.39
C GLY A 47 13.87 -0.89 15.94
N ARG A 48 12.91 -1.02 16.87
CA ARG A 48 11.48 -1.20 16.60
C ARG A 48 10.67 -0.03 17.19
N THR A 49 9.51 0.29 16.64
CA THR A 49 8.59 1.30 17.22
C THR A 49 7.53 0.65 18.11
N TYR A 50 7.08 1.38 19.13
CA TYR A 50 6.02 0.99 20.05
C TYR A 50 5.05 2.16 20.27
N HIS A 51 3.80 1.85 20.60
CA HIS A 51 2.81 2.84 21.07
C HIS A 51 3.32 3.64 22.29
N ARG A 52 2.82 4.88 22.44
CA ARG A 52 3.15 5.77 23.58
C ARG A 52 1.92 6.22 24.36
N PHE A 53 0.74 6.10 23.78
CA PHE A 53 -0.52 6.27 24.49
C PHE A 53 -0.62 5.21 25.59
N ARG A 54 -0.92 5.62 26.83
CA ARG A 54 -0.92 4.73 28.02
C ARG A 54 0.39 3.90 28.17
N GLU A 55 1.54 4.55 27.96
CA GLU A 55 2.88 3.94 27.95
C GLU A 55 3.06 2.82 29.00
N GLY A 56 3.45 1.64 28.52
CA GLY A 56 3.67 0.45 29.35
C GLY A 56 2.51 -0.53 29.42
N LYS A 57 1.38 -0.29 28.73
CA LYS A 57 0.26 -1.27 28.66
C LYS A 57 0.41 -2.38 27.61
N TYR A 58 1.00 -2.07 26.46
CA TYR A 58 1.23 -3.02 25.36
C TYR A 58 2.74 -3.12 25.05
N HIS A 59 3.21 -4.29 24.61
CA HIS A 59 4.64 -4.60 24.57
C HIS A 59 5.17 -5.13 23.23
N LEU A 60 4.29 -5.31 22.25
CA LEU A 60 4.68 -5.65 20.89
C LEU A 60 4.93 -4.37 20.06
N PRO A 61 5.73 -4.47 18.98
CA PRO A 61 6.00 -3.34 18.11
C PRO A 61 4.76 -2.92 17.29
N ASN A 62 4.87 -1.79 16.60
CA ASN A 62 3.83 -1.22 15.74
C ASN A 62 4.39 -0.57 14.46
N ASP A 63 5.54 -1.06 13.99
CA ASP A 63 6.21 -0.64 12.76
C ASP A 63 5.73 -1.45 11.54
N ALA A 64 6.13 -1.02 10.34
CA ALA A 64 5.71 -1.65 9.08
C ALA A 64 5.98 -3.15 9.01
N VAL A 65 7.08 -3.63 9.61
CA VAL A 65 7.43 -5.07 9.67
C VAL A 65 6.39 -5.85 10.49
N GLU A 66 5.87 -5.28 11.58
CA GLU A 66 4.79 -5.93 12.34
C GLU A 66 3.44 -5.84 11.62
N ASN A 67 3.19 -4.76 10.88
CA ASN A 67 1.96 -4.62 10.07
C ASN A 67 1.92 -5.65 8.94
N GLU A 68 3.00 -5.81 8.16
CA GLU A 68 3.12 -6.83 7.12
C GLU A 68 2.92 -8.26 7.70
N ARG A 69 3.45 -8.51 8.90
CA ARG A 69 3.25 -9.76 9.63
C ARG A 69 1.80 -9.97 10.10
N LEU A 70 1.09 -8.90 10.51
CA LEU A 70 -0.32 -8.95 10.90
C LEU A 70 -1.23 -9.23 9.69
N ASP A 71 -0.95 -8.65 8.53
CA ASP A 71 -1.69 -8.93 7.29
C ASP A 71 -1.43 -10.37 6.82
N LEU A 72 -0.19 -10.88 6.94
CA LEU A 72 0.12 -12.28 6.69
C LEU A 72 -0.57 -13.24 7.69
N GLN A 73 -0.75 -12.81 8.94
CA GLN A 73 -1.54 -13.53 9.94
C GLN A 73 -3.04 -13.51 9.61
N HIS A 74 -3.58 -12.43 9.04
CA HIS A 74 -4.94 -12.44 8.50
C HIS A 74 -5.08 -13.48 7.38
N HIS A 75 -4.15 -13.51 6.41
CA HIS A 75 -4.19 -14.49 5.31
C HIS A 75 -4.21 -15.95 5.83
N LEU A 76 -3.47 -16.23 6.90
CA LEU A 76 -3.50 -17.55 7.56
C LEU A 76 -4.87 -17.92 8.14
N PHE A 77 -5.63 -16.95 8.68
CA PHE A 77 -7.00 -17.20 9.10
C PHE A 77 -7.93 -17.50 7.92
N LEU A 78 -7.83 -16.76 6.80
CA LEU A 78 -8.58 -17.05 5.58
C LEU A 78 -8.29 -18.48 5.07
N LEU A 79 -7.03 -18.85 4.90
CA LEU A 79 -6.62 -20.21 4.49
C LEU A 79 -7.14 -21.29 5.45
N THR A 80 -7.23 -20.98 6.75
CA THR A 80 -7.74 -21.90 7.77
C THR A 80 -9.24 -22.14 7.58
N PHE A 81 -10.03 -21.08 7.46
CA PHE A 81 -11.50 -21.16 7.39
C PHE A 81 -12.05 -21.41 5.98
N GLY A 82 -11.19 -21.36 4.96
CA GLY A 82 -11.56 -21.54 3.56
C GLY A 82 -12.13 -20.26 2.96
N ASP A 83 -11.32 -19.20 3.02
CA ASP A 83 -11.60 -17.85 2.54
C ASP A 83 -12.88 -17.25 3.15
N LYS A 84 -12.95 -17.32 4.48
CA LYS A 84 -14.02 -16.77 5.32
C LYS A 84 -13.44 -15.99 6.50
N LEU A 85 -14.08 -14.88 6.84
CA LEU A 85 -13.63 -14.01 7.94
C LEU A 85 -13.90 -14.58 9.34
N GLY A 86 -14.86 -15.48 9.48
CA GLY A 86 -15.14 -16.21 10.72
C GLY A 86 -16.00 -17.46 10.51
N LEU A 87 -16.31 -18.16 11.60
CA LEU A 87 -17.14 -19.36 11.63
C LEU A 87 -18.51 -19.14 12.29
N SER A 88 -18.70 -18.02 12.97
CA SER A 88 -19.97 -17.60 13.56
C SER A 88 -21.06 -17.41 12.49
N PRO A 89 -22.35 -17.70 12.79
CA PRO A 89 -23.46 -17.30 11.93
C PRO A 89 -23.52 -15.80 11.63
N ALA A 90 -22.89 -14.98 12.48
CA ALA A 90 -22.72 -13.54 12.32
C ALA A 90 -21.56 -13.12 11.40
N ALA A 91 -20.77 -14.09 10.91
CA ALA A 91 -19.62 -13.89 10.02
C ALA A 91 -19.74 -14.67 8.70
N LYS A 92 -20.96 -15.10 8.35
CA LYS A 92 -21.31 -15.40 6.96
C LYS A 92 -21.55 -14.07 6.24
N THR A 93 -20.99 -13.90 5.04
CA THR A 93 -21.25 -12.84 4.03
C THR A 93 -22.71 -12.44 3.86
N ASP A 94 -23.61 -13.32 4.27
CA ASP A 94 -25.04 -13.09 4.30
C ASP A 94 -25.49 -12.37 5.61
N SER A 95 -25.67 -13.08 6.74
CA SER A 95 -25.96 -12.69 8.14
C SER A 95 -26.71 -11.38 8.51
N LYS A 96 -27.66 -11.46 9.47
CA LYS A 96 -28.56 -10.34 9.91
C LYS A 96 -27.88 -9.23 10.74
N VAL A 97 -26.54 -9.13 10.72
CA VAL A 97 -25.77 -8.24 11.61
C VAL A 97 -25.85 -6.78 11.15
N LYS A 98 -26.06 -5.87 12.10
CA LYS A 98 -26.31 -4.46 11.83
C LYS A 98 -25.16 -3.58 12.31
N ARG A 99 -24.57 -3.97 13.44
CA ARG A 99 -23.54 -3.24 14.14
C ARG A 99 -22.49 -4.20 14.69
N VAL A 100 -21.24 -3.99 14.30
CA VAL A 100 -20.12 -4.90 14.57
C VAL A 100 -18.99 -4.18 15.30
N LEU A 101 -18.36 -4.85 16.27
CA LEU A 101 -17.20 -4.34 17.00
C LEU A 101 -16.02 -5.29 16.82
N ASP A 102 -14.88 -4.79 16.34
CA ASP A 102 -13.62 -5.54 16.24
C ASP A 102 -12.62 -5.06 17.30
N LEU A 103 -12.17 -5.96 18.17
CA LEU A 103 -11.44 -5.64 19.40
C LEU A 103 -9.97 -6.05 19.31
N GLY A 104 -9.08 -5.05 19.26
CA GLY A 104 -7.66 -5.27 18.94
C GLY A 104 -7.48 -5.43 17.44
N THR A 105 -8.06 -4.50 16.66
CA THR A 105 -8.22 -4.61 15.21
C THR A 105 -6.87 -4.63 14.45
N GLY A 106 -5.75 -4.29 15.10
CA GLY A 106 -4.41 -4.38 14.50
C GLY A 106 -4.30 -3.45 13.29
N THR A 107 -3.91 -3.99 12.13
CA THR A 107 -3.90 -3.24 10.85
C THR A 107 -5.30 -2.89 10.33
N GLY A 108 -6.38 -3.37 10.96
CA GLY A 108 -7.76 -3.08 10.55
C GLY A 108 -8.27 -3.91 9.37
N ILE A 109 -7.41 -4.73 8.75
CA ILE A 109 -7.72 -5.52 7.55
C ILE A 109 -8.96 -6.41 7.72
N TRP A 110 -9.16 -7.05 8.88
CA TRP A 110 -10.36 -7.84 9.13
C TRP A 110 -11.64 -7.00 9.16
N ALA A 111 -11.63 -5.84 9.81
CA ALA A 111 -12.79 -4.96 9.88
C ALA A 111 -13.11 -4.30 8.52
N ILE A 112 -12.11 -4.15 7.65
CA ILE A 112 -12.26 -3.67 6.28
C ILE A 112 -12.89 -4.74 5.40
N ASP A 113 -12.32 -5.94 5.34
CA ASP A 113 -12.85 -7.05 4.54
C ASP A 113 -14.28 -7.41 5.01
N PHE A 114 -14.55 -7.34 6.32
CA PHE A 114 -15.90 -7.55 6.86
C PHE A 114 -16.87 -6.46 6.42
N ALA A 115 -16.43 -5.20 6.35
CA ALA A 115 -17.26 -4.09 5.91
C ALA A 115 -17.56 -4.13 4.40
N ASP A 116 -16.65 -4.68 3.59
CA ASP A 116 -16.87 -4.95 2.15
C ASP A 116 -17.77 -6.18 1.92
N GLU A 117 -17.69 -7.23 2.75
CA GLU A 117 -18.65 -8.34 2.73
C GLU A 117 -20.05 -7.93 3.25
N HIS A 118 -20.12 -6.99 4.19
CA HIS A 118 -21.34 -6.50 4.84
C HIS A 118 -21.55 -4.97 4.70
N PRO A 119 -21.81 -4.47 3.47
CA PRO A 119 -21.98 -3.03 3.21
C PRO A 119 -23.20 -2.40 3.90
N GLU A 120 -24.11 -3.21 4.46
CA GLU A 120 -25.24 -2.76 5.26
C GLU A 120 -25.01 -2.75 6.80
N ALA A 121 -23.80 -3.02 7.27
CA ALA A 121 -23.45 -3.06 8.69
C ALA A 121 -22.42 -1.99 9.07
N GLU A 122 -22.67 -1.29 10.18
CA GLU A 122 -21.73 -0.35 10.81
C GLU A 122 -20.65 -1.14 11.57
N VAL A 123 -19.42 -1.14 11.07
CA VAL A 123 -18.27 -1.80 11.68
C VAL A 123 -17.44 -0.78 12.46
N VAL A 124 -17.07 -1.13 13.70
CA VAL A 124 -16.25 -0.30 14.58
C VAL A 124 -15.02 -1.10 14.99
N GLY A 125 -13.85 -0.80 14.44
CA GLY A 125 -12.59 -1.38 14.89
C GLY A 125 -11.94 -0.53 15.99
N ILE A 126 -11.37 -1.18 17.00
CA ILE A 126 -10.71 -0.50 18.13
C ILE A 126 -9.32 -1.06 18.37
N ASP A 127 -8.35 -0.18 18.56
CA ASP A 127 -6.98 -0.51 18.97
C ASP A 127 -6.37 0.59 19.87
N LEU A 128 -5.28 0.26 20.57
CA LEU A 128 -4.43 1.21 21.27
C LEU A 128 -3.46 1.94 20.31
N SER A 129 -3.19 1.34 19.15
CA SER A 129 -2.19 1.79 18.17
C SER A 129 -2.88 2.31 16.89
N PRO A 130 -2.62 3.55 16.45
CA PRO A 130 -3.14 4.10 15.20
C PRO A 130 -2.33 3.60 13.98
N ILE A 131 -2.49 2.34 13.62
CA ILE A 131 -1.78 1.67 12.52
C ILE A 131 -2.71 1.23 11.36
N GLN A 132 -4.00 1.56 11.46
CA GLN A 132 -5.01 1.19 10.46
C GLN A 132 -4.93 2.11 9.23
N PRO A 133 -5.27 1.62 8.02
CA PRO A 133 -5.11 2.39 6.79
C PRO A 133 -6.08 3.58 6.70
N ALA A 134 -5.67 4.57 5.92
CA ALA A 134 -6.41 5.81 5.71
C ALA A 134 -7.66 5.68 4.83
N PHE A 135 -7.65 4.72 3.91
CA PHE A 135 -8.73 4.50 2.94
C PHE A 135 -9.45 3.19 3.28
N VAL A 136 -10.73 3.28 3.60
CA VAL A 136 -11.56 2.19 4.13
C VAL A 136 -13.00 2.28 3.60
N PRO A 137 -13.79 1.19 3.63
CA PRO A 137 -15.21 1.21 3.29
C PRO A 137 -15.99 2.25 4.13
N PRO A 138 -17.02 2.91 3.56
CA PRO A 138 -17.73 4.02 4.20
C PRO A 138 -18.53 3.62 5.46
N ASN A 139 -18.70 2.32 5.69
CA ASN A 139 -19.40 1.72 6.81
C ASN A 139 -18.48 1.19 7.92
N VAL A 140 -17.15 1.27 7.78
CA VAL A 140 -16.21 1.01 8.89
C VAL A 140 -15.60 2.31 9.45
N ARG A 141 -15.39 2.35 10.76
CA ARG A 141 -14.58 3.38 11.43
C ARG A 141 -13.62 2.78 12.43
N PHE A 142 -12.46 3.42 12.61
CA PHE A 142 -11.49 3.08 13.63
C PHE A 142 -11.50 4.08 14.79
N ILE A 143 -11.35 3.58 16.01
CA ILE A 143 -11.29 4.39 17.24
C ILE A 143 -10.02 3.99 18.00
N ILE A 144 -9.17 4.97 18.34
CA ILE A 144 -8.10 4.75 19.32
C ILE A 144 -8.74 4.69 20.71
N ASP A 145 -8.82 3.51 21.31
CA ASP A 145 -9.32 3.35 22.68
C ASP A 145 -8.65 2.17 23.39
N ASP A 146 -8.69 2.22 24.72
CA ASP A 146 -8.07 1.23 25.60
C ASP A 146 -9.12 0.21 26.03
N ILE A 147 -9.05 -1.01 25.48
CA ILE A 147 -10.05 -2.05 25.74
C ILE A 147 -10.16 -2.47 27.22
N ASP A 148 -9.21 -2.09 28.10
CA ASP A 148 -9.35 -2.23 29.56
C ASP A 148 -10.37 -1.22 30.16
N GLU A 149 -10.57 -0.04 29.57
CA GLU A 149 -11.38 1.08 30.11
C GLU A 149 -12.91 0.89 29.95
N GLU A 150 -13.73 1.74 30.56
CA GLU A 150 -15.20 1.61 30.52
C GLU A 150 -15.80 1.83 29.13
N TRP A 151 -16.41 0.79 28.58
CA TRP A 151 -17.10 0.82 27.28
C TRP A 151 -18.43 1.57 27.38
N ASN A 152 -18.50 2.74 26.73
CA ASN A 152 -19.60 3.71 26.85
C ASN A 152 -20.36 3.93 25.53
N TYR A 153 -20.63 2.85 24.79
CA TYR A 153 -21.42 2.90 23.55
C TYR A 153 -22.88 3.27 23.79
N ALA A 154 -23.45 4.10 22.91
CA ALA A 154 -24.85 4.52 22.98
C ALA A 154 -25.84 3.37 22.70
N GLU A 155 -25.41 2.38 21.89
CA GLU A 155 -26.19 1.21 21.48
C GLU A 155 -25.33 -0.06 21.57
N SER A 156 -26.01 -1.22 21.60
CA SER A 156 -25.37 -2.54 21.61
C SER A 156 -24.90 -2.98 20.22
N PHE A 157 -24.13 -4.06 20.16
CA PHE A 157 -23.66 -4.70 18.91
C PHE A 157 -24.36 -6.04 18.67
N ASP A 158 -24.62 -6.39 17.41
CA ASP A 158 -25.12 -7.73 17.04
C ASP A 158 -23.99 -8.75 16.93
N TYR A 159 -22.78 -8.27 16.63
CA TYR A 159 -21.58 -9.09 16.52
C TYR A 159 -20.37 -8.40 17.15
N ILE A 160 -19.57 -9.15 17.90
CA ILE A 160 -18.26 -8.71 18.39
C ILE A 160 -17.22 -9.74 17.94
N HIS A 161 -16.12 -9.27 17.36
CA HIS A 161 -14.97 -10.07 16.97
C HIS A 161 -13.75 -9.70 17.83
N SER A 162 -12.88 -10.68 18.08
CA SER A 162 -11.62 -10.53 18.81
C SER A 162 -10.64 -11.62 18.37
N ARG A 163 -9.39 -11.27 18.08
CA ARG A 163 -8.42 -12.16 17.43
C ARG A 163 -7.01 -11.98 18.01
N MET A 164 -6.34 -13.08 18.34
CA MET A 164 -4.92 -13.12 18.76
C MET A 164 -4.57 -12.23 19.97
N MET A 165 -5.47 -12.14 20.96
CA MET A 165 -5.37 -11.22 22.10
C MET A 165 -4.71 -11.84 23.35
N THR A 166 -4.21 -13.08 23.29
CA THR A 166 -3.48 -13.78 24.38
C THR A 166 -2.40 -12.94 25.07
N PHE A 167 -1.71 -12.05 24.35
CA PHE A 167 -0.62 -11.23 24.87
C PHE A 167 -1.04 -9.78 25.26
N SER A 168 -2.32 -9.46 25.10
CA SER A 168 -2.89 -8.11 25.33
C SER A 168 -3.83 -8.04 26.55
N ILE A 169 -4.60 -9.11 26.81
CA ILE A 169 -5.61 -9.15 27.88
C ILE A 169 -4.98 -9.43 29.25
N LYS A 170 -5.43 -8.68 30.26
CA LYS A 170 -4.96 -8.78 31.66
C LYS A 170 -5.96 -9.52 32.56
N ASP A 171 -7.26 -9.35 32.31
CA ASP A 171 -8.33 -10.11 32.95
C ASP A 171 -9.34 -10.57 31.88
N TRP A 172 -9.30 -11.87 31.58
CA TRP A 172 -10.21 -12.49 30.61
C TRP A 172 -11.64 -12.61 31.13
N GLU A 173 -11.86 -12.62 32.44
CA GLU A 173 -13.21 -12.65 33.01
C GLU A 173 -13.87 -11.29 32.90
N GLU A 174 -13.16 -10.20 33.25
CA GLU A 174 -13.67 -8.85 33.04
C GLU A 174 -13.87 -8.53 31.55
N TYR A 175 -12.92 -8.89 30.68
CA TYR A 175 -13.05 -8.70 29.23
C TYR A 175 -14.30 -9.38 28.67
N ILE A 176 -14.53 -10.66 28.99
CA ILE A 176 -15.69 -11.41 28.51
C ILE A 176 -17.01 -10.91 29.16
N ARG A 177 -16.98 -10.39 30.40
CA ARG A 177 -18.12 -9.68 31.01
C ARG A 177 -18.46 -8.37 30.30
N LYS A 178 -17.46 -7.61 29.85
CA LYS A 178 -17.65 -6.34 29.09
C LYS A 178 -18.23 -6.60 27.70
N ILE A 179 -17.75 -7.64 27.01
CA ILE A 179 -18.34 -8.15 25.77
C ILE A 179 -19.81 -8.51 25.97
N PHE A 180 -20.13 -9.35 26.96
CA PHE A 180 -21.51 -9.79 27.22
C PHE A 180 -22.46 -8.63 27.50
N LYS A 181 -21.98 -7.57 28.16
CA LYS A 181 -22.74 -6.33 28.43
C LYS A 181 -22.95 -5.47 27.17
N ALA A 182 -22.03 -5.51 26.21
CA ALA A 182 -22.08 -4.71 24.98
C ALA A 182 -22.89 -5.36 23.85
N LEU A 183 -23.10 -6.68 23.89
CA LEU A 183 -23.93 -7.38 22.93
C LEU A 183 -25.43 -7.08 23.08
N ALA A 184 -26.13 -7.08 21.95
CA ALA A 184 -27.58 -7.06 21.90
C ALA A 184 -28.14 -8.42 22.36
N PRO A 185 -29.38 -8.50 22.88
CA PRO A 185 -30.02 -9.78 23.21
C PRO A 185 -30.16 -10.68 21.97
N GLY A 186 -29.34 -11.73 21.89
CA GLY A 186 -29.25 -12.63 20.72
C GLY A 186 -28.11 -12.32 19.76
N GLY A 187 -27.24 -11.34 20.08
CA GLY A 187 -25.99 -11.09 19.37
C GLY A 187 -24.92 -12.15 19.67
N PHE A 188 -23.88 -12.15 18.83
CA PHE A 188 -22.83 -13.17 18.78
C PHE A 188 -21.47 -12.57 19.18
N ILE A 189 -20.60 -13.37 19.78
CA ILE A 189 -19.16 -13.10 19.74
C ILE A 189 -18.45 -14.20 18.95
N GLU A 190 -17.40 -13.83 18.21
CA GLU A 190 -16.34 -14.75 17.84
C GLU A 190 -14.99 -14.35 18.47
N ILE A 191 -14.38 -15.27 19.23
CA ILE A 191 -12.98 -15.15 19.70
C ILE A 191 -12.13 -16.11 18.88
N GLN A 192 -11.10 -15.62 18.21
CA GLN A 192 -10.19 -16.38 17.34
C GLN A 192 -8.76 -16.37 17.89
N GLU A 193 -8.41 -17.34 18.73
CA GLU A 193 -7.24 -17.25 19.61
C GLU A 193 -6.16 -18.32 19.35
N VAL A 194 -4.90 -18.02 19.70
CA VAL A 194 -3.76 -18.96 19.66
C VAL A 194 -3.46 -19.52 21.06
N SER A 195 -3.05 -20.79 21.13
CA SER A 195 -2.75 -21.44 22.41
C SER A 195 -1.50 -20.83 23.06
N GLY A 196 -1.51 -20.78 24.40
CA GLY A 196 -0.31 -20.60 25.24
C GLY A 196 0.67 -21.78 25.20
N SER A 197 0.77 -22.50 24.08
CA SER A 197 1.69 -23.62 23.89
C SER A 197 1.88 -24.01 22.41
N ILE A 198 3.13 -24.28 22.02
CA ILE A 198 3.46 -25.02 20.80
C ILE A 198 3.38 -26.52 21.10
N LEU A 199 2.68 -27.29 20.26
CA LEU A 199 2.47 -28.73 20.44
C LEU A 199 3.09 -29.54 19.28
N SER A 200 3.17 -30.87 19.50
CA SER A 200 3.65 -31.86 18.53
C SER A 200 3.05 -33.23 18.88
N ASP A 201 2.39 -33.87 17.91
CA ASP A 201 1.60 -35.09 18.15
C ASP A 201 2.47 -36.37 18.25
N ASP A 202 3.71 -36.35 17.74
CA ASP A 202 4.61 -37.51 17.69
C ASP A 202 5.85 -37.39 18.60
N GLY A 203 5.97 -36.29 19.34
CA GLY A 203 7.08 -36.05 20.26
C GLY A 203 8.41 -35.66 19.60
N THR A 204 8.40 -35.28 18.32
CA THR A 204 9.59 -34.70 17.66
C THR A 204 9.99 -33.37 18.28
N LEU A 205 9.03 -32.53 18.69
CA LEU A 205 9.31 -31.38 19.56
C LEU A 205 9.55 -31.84 21.00
N THR A 206 10.70 -31.47 21.57
CA THR A 206 11.10 -31.85 22.94
C THR A 206 11.55 -30.65 23.77
N LYS A 207 11.57 -30.81 25.10
CA LYS A 207 11.99 -29.75 26.05
C LYS A 207 13.46 -29.31 25.93
N THR A 208 14.30 -29.99 25.13
CA THR A 208 15.69 -29.57 24.89
C THR A 208 15.86 -28.60 23.73
N HIS A 209 14.86 -28.47 22.85
CA HIS A 209 14.85 -27.55 21.71
C HIS A 209 14.83 -26.09 22.17
N ALA A 210 15.45 -25.20 21.41
CA ALA A 210 15.39 -23.75 21.61
C ALA A 210 13.95 -23.23 21.45
N LEU A 211 13.20 -23.74 20.47
CA LEU A 211 11.80 -23.37 20.23
C LEU A 211 10.90 -23.58 21.47
N THR A 212 11.02 -24.71 22.17
CA THR A 212 10.25 -25.00 23.39
C THR A 212 10.67 -24.08 24.55
N LYS A 213 11.97 -23.78 24.68
CA LYS A 213 12.49 -22.85 25.70
C LYS A 213 12.04 -21.42 25.42
N TRP A 214 12.01 -21.03 24.16
CA TRP A 214 11.60 -19.70 23.70
C TRP A 214 10.16 -19.42 24.10
N PHE A 215 9.23 -20.32 23.78
CA PHE A 215 7.84 -20.15 24.18
C PHE A 215 7.66 -20.11 25.70
N THR A 216 8.44 -20.92 26.44
CA THR A 216 8.45 -20.91 27.91
C THR A 216 8.89 -19.55 28.46
N LEU A 217 10.03 -19.03 28.00
CA LEU A 217 10.57 -17.72 28.41
C LEU A 217 9.66 -16.56 27.98
N LEU A 218 9.01 -16.66 26.82
CA LEU A 218 8.02 -15.69 26.33
C LEU A 218 6.80 -15.63 27.25
N SER A 219 6.28 -16.80 27.66
CA SER A 219 5.17 -16.90 28.62
C SER A 219 5.55 -16.30 29.98
N GLU A 220 6.75 -16.60 30.48
CA GLU A 220 7.29 -15.98 31.70
C GLU A 220 7.45 -14.45 31.56
N ALA A 221 7.83 -13.96 30.38
CA ALA A 221 7.99 -12.53 30.12
C ALA A 221 6.66 -11.77 30.18
N PHE A 222 5.63 -12.26 29.50
CA PHE A 222 4.30 -11.62 29.53
C PHE A 222 3.65 -11.63 30.91
N VAL A 223 3.78 -12.73 31.67
CA VAL A 223 3.28 -12.81 33.05
C VAL A 223 3.96 -11.78 33.97
N LYS A 224 5.29 -11.60 33.85
CA LYS A 224 6.03 -10.55 34.58
C LYS A 224 5.62 -9.13 34.18
N LEU A 225 5.18 -8.95 32.93
CA LEU A 225 4.72 -7.67 32.38
C LEU A 225 3.22 -7.41 32.64
N GLY A 226 2.52 -8.32 33.33
CA GLY A 226 1.13 -8.13 33.77
C GLY A 226 0.07 -8.61 32.77
N GLY A 227 0.44 -9.34 31.72
CA GLY A 227 -0.50 -10.05 30.86
C GLY A 227 -0.93 -11.40 31.47
N ALA A 228 -2.15 -11.85 31.19
CA ALA A 228 -2.69 -13.10 31.69
C ALA A 228 -2.67 -14.19 30.60
N ALA A 229 -1.61 -14.99 30.58
CA ALA A 229 -1.57 -16.23 29.81
C ALA A 229 -2.70 -17.17 30.29
N ILE A 230 -3.61 -17.53 29.38
CA ILE A 230 -4.81 -18.31 29.69
C ILE A 230 -4.84 -19.60 28.87
N GLU A 231 -5.20 -20.70 29.53
CA GLU A 231 -5.46 -21.97 28.85
C GLU A 231 -6.79 -21.92 28.09
N PHE A 232 -6.81 -22.47 26.88
CA PHE A 232 -7.98 -22.49 26.00
C PHE A 232 -9.27 -22.96 26.71
N ASP A 233 -9.22 -24.00 27.54
CA ASP A 233 -10.41 -24.51 28.23
C ASP A 233 -10.99 -23.52 29.25
N ARG A 234 -10.16 -22.63 29.81
CA ARG A 234 -10.62 -21.63 30.79
C ARG A 234 -11.41 -20.49 30.15
N ILE A 235 -11.06 -20.03 28.94
CA ILE A 235 -11.87 -19.04 28.20
C ILE A 235 -13.31 -19.53 28.03
N LYS A 236 -13.50 -20.82 27.69
CA LYS A 236 -14.86 -21.39 27.53
C LYS A 236 -15.61 -21.44 28.85
N SER A 237 -14.94 -21.88 29.92
CA SER A 237 -15.53 -21.89 31.27
C SER A 237 -15.96 -20.48 31.70
N ILE A 238 -15.16 -19.45 31.40
CA ILE A 238 -15.51 -18.05 31.66
C ILE A 238 -16.76 -17.64 30.85
N MET A 239 -16.85 -17.97 29.56
CA MET A 239 -18.04 -17.65 28.77
C MET A 239 -19.31 -18.28 29.37
N GLU A 240 -19.24 -19.54 29.81
CA GLU A 240 -20.34 -20.24 30.51
C GLU A 240 -20.67 -19.58 31.87
N GLU A 241 -19.65 -19.18 32.65
CA GLU A 241 -19.78 -18.49 33.95
C GLU A 241 -20.29 -17.02 33.84
N VAL A 242 -20.11 -16.39 32.68
CA VAL A 242 -20.63 -15.06 32.35
C VAL A 242 -22.09 -15.11 31.88
N GLY A 243 -22.52 -16.24 31.30
CA GLY A 243 -23.90 -16.46 30.87
C GLY A 243 -24.09 -16.60 29.36
N PHE A 244 -23.02 -16.75 28.58
CA PHE A 244 -23.13 -17.15 27.17
C PHE A 244 -23.68 -18.58 27.05
N VAL A 245 -24.43 -18.83 25.98
CA VAL A 245 -25.05 -20.12 25.66
C VAL A 245 -24.59 -20.63 24.30
N ASP A 246 -24.78 -21.93 24.03
CA ASP A 246 -24.51 -22.58 22.74
C ASP A 246 -23.08 -22.38 22.19
N ILE A 247 -22.12 -22.27 23.11
CA ILE A 247 -20.70 -21.99 22.83
C ILE A 247 -20.03 -23.17 22.10
N VAL A 248 -19.77 -22.99 20.82
CA VAL A 248 -18.93 -23.85 19.99
C VAL A 248 -17.45 -23.53 20.26
N ASP A 249 -16.61 -24.55 20.28
CA ASP A 249 -15.15 -24.45 20.32
C ASP A 249 -14.62 -25.36 19.23
N THR A 250 -14.22 -24.76 18.11
CA THR A 250 -13.58 -25.45 16.99
C THR A 250 -12.08 -25.27 17.16
N ARG A 251 -11.29 -26.31 16.88
CA ARG A 251 -9.83 -26.27 17.06
C ARG A 251 -9.12 -26.65 15.78
N PHE A 252 -8.13 -25.84 15.40
CA PHE A 252 -7.32 -26.00 14.19
C PHE A 252 -5.83 -26.13 14.52
N LYS A 253 -5.06 -26.73 13.63
CA LYS A 253 -3.59 -26.79 13.73
C LYS A 253 -2.92 -25.91 12.67
N TRP A 254 -2.03 -25.01 13.08
CA TRP A 254 -1.11 -24.27 12.20
C TRP A 254 0.31 -24.84 12.31
N PRO A 255 0.76 -25.69 11.37
CA PRO A 255 2.11 -26.23 11.36
C PRO A 255 3.17 -25.12 11.31
N LEU A 256 4.33 -25.31 11.94
CA LEU A 256 5.38 -24.28 11.99
C LEU A 256 6.33 -24.26 10.78
N ASN A 257 6.26 -25.30 9.94
CA ASN A 257 6.98 -25.46 8.68
C ASN A 257 6.26 -26.53 7.82
N PRO A 258 6.59 -26.68 6.51
CA PRO A 258 5.84 -27.53 5.58
C PRO A 258 6.07 -29.06 5.74
N TRP A 259 6.24 -29.54 6.98
CA TRP A 259 6.35 -30.97 7.31
C TRP A 259 5.11 -31.85 7.00
N PRO A 260 3.85 -31.36 7.01
CA PRO A 260 2.69 -32.22 6.75
C PRO A 260 2.70 -32.83 5.35
N LYS A 261 2.03 -33.98 5.19
CA LYS A 261 1.83 -34.60 3.87
C LYS A 261 0.63 -34.03 3.11
N ASP A 262 -0.42 -33.69 3.85
CA ASP A 262 -1.62 -33.05 3.30
C ASP A 262 -1.27 -31.70 2.63
N LYS A 263 -1.97 -31.36 1.54
CA LYS A 263 -1.69 -30.15 0.77
C LYS A 263 -2.04 -28.88 1.56
N LYS A 264 -3.23 -28.80 2.16
CA LYS A 264 -3.68 -27.61 2.90
C LYS A 264 -2.82 -27.37 4.14
N TYR A 265 -2.54 -28.42 4.92
CA TYR A 265 -1.69 -28.26 6.10
C TYR A 265 -0.22 -27.99 5.75
N LYS A 266 0.28 -28.48 4.60
CA LYS A 266 1.60 -28.07 4.09
C LYS A 266 1.65 -26.61 3.69
N GLU A 267 0.63 -26.12 3.01
CA GLU A 267 0.48 -24.74 2.57
C GLU A 267 0.36 -23.78 3.77
N LEU A 268 -0.52 -24.08 4.74
CA LEU A 268 -0.56 -23.43 6.04
C LEU A 268 0.80 -23.49 6.76
N GLY A 269 1.52 -24.62 6.65
CA GLY A 269 2.86 -24.79 7.22
C GLY A 269 3.93 -23.89 6.58
N THR A 270 3.85 -23.61 5.28
CA THR A 270 4.71 -22.63 4.59
C THR A 270 4.38 -21.21 5.03
N TRP A 271 3.10 -20.83 4.99
CA TRP A 271 2.68 -19.46 5.31
C TRP A 271 2.88 -19.11 6.80
N ASN A 272 2.61 -20.07 7.70
CA ASN A 272 2.82 -19.86 9.13
C ASN A 272 4.30 -19.93 9.53
N ASN A 273 5.15 -20.59 8.73
CA ASN A 273 6.61 -20.48 8.89
C ASN A 273 7.09 -19.04 8.63
N ALA A 274 6.66 -18.42 7.51
CA ALA A 274 6.97 -17.03 7.20
C ALA A 274 6.49 -16.08 8.31
N ASN A 275 5.19 -16.09 8.64
CA ASN A 275 4.65 -15.30 9.76
C ASN A 275 5.40 -15.54 11.09
N SER A 276 5.80 -16.79 11.38
CA SER A 276 6.54 -17.11 12.60
C SER A 276 7.99 -16.60 12.58
N MET A 277 8.65 -16.54 11.43
CA MET A 277 10.05 -16.08 11.29
C MET A 277 10.25 -14.61 11.67
N ASP A 278 9.21 -13.80 11.45
CA ASP A 278 9.17 -12.39 11.86
C ASP A 278 8.58 -12.25 13.28
N ALA A 279 7.51 -13.02 13.59
CA ALA A 279 6.87 -13.03 14.91
C ALA A 279 7.88 -13.27 16.04
N ILE A 280 8.80 -14.22 15.88
CA ILE A 280 9.78 -14.54 16.92
C ILE A 280 10.66 -13.35 17.31
N GLU A 281 10.84 -12.33 16.48
CA GLU A 281 11.61 -11.15 16.86
C GLU A 281 10.73 -10.09 17.52
N SER A 282 9.58 -9.78 16.89
CA SER A 282 8.57 -8.86 17.43
C SER A 282 8.06 -9.26 18.82
N LEU A 283 7.79 -10.55 19.03
CA LEU A 283 7.35 -11.12 20.31
C LEU A 283 8.46 -11.13 21.37
N THR A 284 9.74 -11.16 20.98
CA THR A 284 10.85 -11.41 21.93
C THR A 284 11.57 -10.14 22.37
N MET A 285 11.87 -9.23 21.43
CA MET A 285 12.86 -8.18 21.63
C MET A 285 12.55 -7.28 22.83
N ALA A 286 11.31 -6.81 22.94
CA ALA A 286 10.84 -6.03 24.08
C ALA A 286 10.51 -6.88 25.33
N PRO A 287 9.77 -8.00 25.25
CA PRO A 287 9.48 -8.79 26.44
C PRO A 287 10.72 -9.37 27.13
N PHE A 288 11.74 -9.80 26.40
CA PHE A 288 12.95 -10.37 27.01
C PHE A 288 13.86 -9.28 27.61
N SER A 289 14.04 -8.14 26.95
CA SER A 289 14.79 -7.02 27.51
C SER A 289 14.13 -6.46 28.77
N ARG A 290 12.80 -6.28 28.75
CA ARG A 290 12.03 -5.66 29.84
C ARG A 290 11.77 -6.61 31.02
N ALA A 291 11.53 -7.90 30.77
CA ALA A 291 11.11 -8.86 31.80
C ALA A 291 12.21 -9.83 32.27
N HIS A 292 13.21 -10.12 31.42
CA HIS A 292 14.34 -10.98 31.76
C HIS A 292 15.66 -10.22 31.88
N GLY A 293 15.71 -8.95 31.44
CA GLY A 293 16.91 -8.11 31.53
C GLY A 293 18.00 -8.47 30.52
N TRP A 294 17.65 -9.20 29.46
CA TRP A 294 18.59 -9.64 28.42
C TRP A 294 19.05 -8.48 27.55
N SER A 295 20.29 -8.54 27.08
CA SER A 295 20.78 -7.65 26.04
C SER A 295 20.17 -7.99 24.67
N ARG A 296 20.27 -7.05 23.71
CA ARG A 296 19.84 -7.28 22.32
C ARG A 296 20.58 -8.47 21.71
N GLU A 297 21.89 -8.53 21.95
CA GLU A 297 22.78 -9.58 21.44
C GLU A 297 22.45 -10.96 22.05
N GLU A 298 22.06 -11.02 23.33
CA GLU A 298 21.59 -12.25 23.98
C GLU A 298 20.27 -12.75 23.36
N VAL A 299 19.35 -11.83 23.03
CA VAL A 299 18.10 -12.15 22.32
C VAL A 299 18.41 -12.65 20.90
N GLU A 300 19.18 -11.91 20.11
CA GLU A 300 19.50 -12.26 18.72
C GLU A 300 20.22 -13.62 18.63
N MET A 301 21.22 -13.86 19.48
CA MET A 301 21.95 -15.14 19.53
C MET A 301 21.05 -16.32 19.92
N PHE A 302 20.05 -16.11 20.78
CA PHE A 302 19.07 -17.14 21.11
C PHE A 302 18.09 -17.39 19.96
N LEU A 303 17.61 -16.33 19.31
CA LEU A 303 16.70 -16.42 18.16
C LEU A 303 17.32 -17.15 16.95
N VAL A 304 18.64 -17.16 16.78
CA VAL A 304 19.30 -18.01 15.76
C VAL A 304 18.98 -19.50 15.94
N GLU A 305 19.05 -20.02 17.16
CA GLU A 305 18.71 -21.43 17.43
C GLU A 305 17.19 -21.67 17.40
N VAL A 306 16.36 -20.67 17.72
CA VAL A 306 14.90 -20.74 17.54
C VAL A 306 14.53 -20.82 16.06
N ARG A 307 15.11 -19.95 15.20
CA ARG A 307 14.95 -19.96 13.73
C ARG A 307 15.33 -21.31 13.13
N LYS A 308 16.39 -21.93 13.64
CA LYS A 308 16.88 -23.25 13.21
C LYS A 308 15.94 -24.40 13.59
N ASP A 309 15.34 -24.38 14.78
CA ASP A 309 14.32 -25.35 15.17
C ASP A 309 13.01 -25.14 14.40
N LEU A 310 12.56 -23.89 14.27
CA LEU A 310 11.34 -23.49 13.57
C LEU A 310 11.34 -24.01 12.12
N ASN A 311 12.47 -23.85 11.42
CA ASN A 311 12.67 -24.28 10.04
C ASN A 311 13.03 -25.76 9.87
N SER A 312 13.06 -26.56 10.94
CA SER A 312 13.43 -27.98 10.84
C SER A 312 12.24 -28.85 10.42
N PRO A 313 12.23 -29.44 9.21
CA PRO A 313 11.19 -30.38 8.78
C PRO A 313 11.31 -31.76 9.46
N GLN A 314 12.11 -31.87 10.53
CA GLN A 314 12.19 -33.02 11.43
C GLN A 314 11.52 -32.72 12.79
N ILE A 315 11.04 -31.49 12.99
CA ILE A 315 10.29 -31.06 14.17
C ILE A 315 8.85 -30.82 13.71
N HIS A 316 7.99 -31.80 13.94
CA HIS A 316 6.57 -31.76 13.56
C HIS A 316 5.77 -30.97 14.61
N ALA A 317 6.08 -29.68 14.70
CA ALA A 317 5.46 -28.74 15.62
C ALA A 317 4.35 -27.93 14.96
N TYR A 318 3.37 -27.51 15.76
CA TYR A 318 2.25 -26.67 15.34
C TYR A 318 1.77 -25.74 16.47
N ASN A 319 1.21 -24.59 16.09
CA ASN A 319 0.40 -23.73 16.95
C ASN A 319 -1.06 -24.25 16.92
N PRO A 320 -1.67 -24.58 18.07
CA PRO A 320 -3.12 -24.80 18.16
C PRO A 320 -3.87 -23.47 18.12
N ILE A 321 -4.94 -23.41 17.33
CA ILE A 321 -5.81 -22.23 17.12
C ILE A 321 -7.25 -22.59 17.49
N SER A 322 -8.02 -21.66 18.05
CA SER A 322 -9.40 -21.90 18.53
C SER A 322 -10.34 -20.71 18.27
N PRO A 323 -11.09 -20.71 17.15
CA PRO A 323 -12.27 -19.86 16.95
C PRO A 323 -13.51 -20.38 17.70
N ARG A 324 -14.32 -19.47 18.25
CA ARG A 324 -15.46 -19.81 19.14
C ARG A 324 -16.67 -18.94 18.89
N GLY A 325 -17.79 -19.53 18.51
CA GLY A 325 -19.04 -18.83 18.20
C GLY A 325 -20.29 -19.48 18.79
N ILE A 326 -21.45 -18.90 18.52
CA ILE A 326 -22.77 -19.29 19.06
C ILE A 326 -23.71 -19.64 17.89
N HIS A 327 -24.62 -20.60 18.08
CA HIS A 327 -25.66 -20.96 17.10
C HIS A 327 -27.05 -21.04 17.77
N PHE A 328 -28.12 -20.77 17.02
CA PHE A 328 -29.48 -21.10 17.48
C PHE A 328 -30.42 -21.57 16.38
N SER A 329 -31.33 -22.48 16.73
CA SER A 329 -32.52 -22.83 15.93
C SER A 329 -33.76 -22.76 16.83
N SER A 330 -34.78 -22.04 16.37
CA SER A 330 -35.91 -21.52 17.16
C SER A 330 -37.02 -22.57 17.45
N PRO A 331 -38.08 -22.31 18.27
CA PRO A 331 -38.45 -21.05 18.97
C PRO A 331 -39.05 -21.18 20.41
N ILE A 332 -39.55 -20.04 20.97
CA ILE A 332 -40.45 -19.85 22.16
C ILE A 332 -39.77 -20.19 23.54
N ILE A 333 -39.90 -19.46 24.68
CA ILE A 333 -41.01 -18.69 25.31
C ILE A 333 -40.53 -17.43 26.07
N VAL A 334 -41.38 -16.38 26.10
CA VAL A 334 -41.24 -15.12 26.86
C VAL A 334 -41.75 -15.25 28.32
N ILE A 335 -41.01 -14.70 29.29
CA ILE A 335 -41.60 -14.18 30.56
C ILE A 335 -41.00 -12.80 30.89
N THR A 336 -41.86 -11.83 31.17
CA THR A 336 -41.52 -10.46 31.58
C THR A 336 -41.51 -10.31 33.10
N LEU A 337 -40.58 -9.53 33.67
CA LEU A 337 -40.79 -8.84 34.95
C LEU A 337 -40.19 -7.42 34.97
N TYR A 338 -40.73 -6.60 35.87
CA TYR A 338 -40.63 -5.13 35.93
C TYR A 338 -39.93 -4.68 37.22
N ARG A 339 -39.21 -3.54 37.19
CA ARG A 339 -38.97 -2.52 38.26
C ARG A 339 -37.62 -1.81 38.07
N GLN A 340 -37.36 -0.62 38.59
CA GLN A 340 -38.13 0.63 38.79
C GLN A 340 -37.15 1.68 39.36
N ASP A 341 -37.31 2.94 38.98
CA ASP A 341 -36.90 4.18 39.68
C ASP A 341 -35.70 4.19 40.65
N TYR A 342 -34.77 5.14 40.45
CA TYR A 342 -34.70 6.30 41.35
C TYR A 342 -33.99 7.50 40.71
N SER A 343 -34.55 8.69 40.93
CA SER A 343 -34.05 9.97 40.41
C SER A 343 -33.43 10.84 41.51
N PHE A 344 -32.45 11.70 41.21
CA PHE A 344 -32.29 13.00 41.89
C PHE A 344 -31.62 14.07 40.99
N LYS A 345 -31.59 15.35 41.44
CA LYS A 345 -31.36 16.56 40.61
C LYS A 345 -30.33 17.54 41.23
N PHE A 346 -30.00 18.57 40.43
CA PHE A 346 -29.41 19.91 40.70
C PHE A 346 -27.93 20.06 40.21
N SER A 347 -27.54 20.94 39.26
CA SER A 347 -27.73 22.42 39.06
C SER A 347 -26.55 23.23 39.65
N LEU A 348 -26.03 24.35 39.12
CA LEU A 348 -26.03 25.11 37.83
C LEU A 348 -25.05 26.34 38.04
N PHE A 349 -24.97 27.33 37.13
CA PHE A 349 -24.18 28.61 37.15
C PHE A 349 -22.70 28.53 36.70
N LEU A 350 -22.07 29.54 36.05
CA LEU A 350 -22.54 30.61 35.11
C LEU A 350 -21.31 31.28 34.40
N GLU A 351 -21.51 32.06 33.33
CA GLU A 351 -20.47 32.77 32.52
C GLU A 351 -19.84 34.03 33.18
N PHE A 352 -18.74 34.58 32.60
CA PHE A 352 -18.64 36.01 32.16
C PHE A 352 -17.45 36.30 31.19
N LYS A 353 -17.28 37.56 30.71
CA LYS A 353 -16.63 37.92 29.41
C LYS A 353 -15.38 38.85 29.42
N MET A 354 -14.57 38.72 28.35
CA MET A 354 -13.56 39.60 27.67
C MET A 354 -13.34 41.09 28.09
N LYS A 355 -12.05 41.56 28.08
CA LYS A 355 -11.46 42.50 27.05
C LYS A 355 -10.03 43.02 27.37
N LEU A 356 -9.21 43.22 26.31
CA LEU A 356 -8.17 44.28 25.97
C LEU A 356 -7.30 44.99 27.07
N SER A 357 -6.08 45.56 26.84
CA SER A 357 -5.30 45.88 25.59
C SER A 357 -3.84 46.40 25.83
N GLN A 358 -2.98 46.27 24.80
CA GLN A 358 -1.93 47.21 24.28
C GLN A 358 -0.44 47.31 24.79
N LEU A 359 0.47 47.01 23.84
CA LEU A 359 1.67 47.74 23.33
C LEU A 359 2.97 48.01 24.14
N ILE A 360 4.12 47.80 23.45
CA ILE A 360 5.33 48.68 23.30
C ILE A 360 6.09 48.25 22.01
N CYS A 361 6.92 49.11 21.39
CA CYS A 361 7.50 48.92 20.03
C CYS A 361 9.01 49.26 19.91
N LEU A 362 9.56 49.04 18.69
CA LEU A 362 10.78 49.62 18.04
C LEU A 362 12.05 48.70 17.95
N PRO A 363 12.97 48.88 16.97
CA PRO A 363 12.72 48.86 15.51
C PRO A 363 13.86 48.25 14.62
N ALA A 364 13.58 48.07 13.30
CA ALA A 364 14.51 47.90 12.16
C ALA A 364 15.37 46.60 12.10
N HIS A 365 15.65 46.00 10.93
CA HIS A 365 15.71 46.52 9.56
C HIS A 365 14.89 45.67 8.55
N ALA A 366 14.66 46.19 7.33
CA ALA A 366 13.92 45.49 6.28
C ALA A 366 14.55 45.65 4.89
N ALA A 367 14.74 44.52 4.19
CA ALA A 367 14.84 44.40 2.73
C ALA A 367 14.63 42.92 2.34
N GLY A 368 13.66 42.60 1.46
CA GLY A 368 13.52 41.27 0.84
C GLY A 368 12.28 40.41 1.17
N LEU A 369 11.22 40.94 1.81
CA LEU A 369 10.14 40.12 2.40
C LEU A 369 8.71 40.38 1.83
N VAL A 370 8.61 40.84 0.58
CA VAL A 370 7.36 41.34 -0.03
C VAL A 370 6.56 40.26 -0.80
N THR A 371 7.19 39.14 -1.21
CA THR A 371 6.53 38.09 -2.02
C THR A 371 5.88 36.99 -1.20
N ALA A 372 6.52 36.51 -0.14
CA ALA A 372 5.97 35.42 0.69
C ALA A 372 4.69 35.85 1.44
N THR A 373 4.60 37.12 1.82
CA THR A 373 3.48 37.66 2.60
C THR A 373 2.20 37.88 1.78
N SER A 374 2.29 38.08 0.47
CA SER A 374 1.11 38.16 -0.40
C SER A 374 0.52 36.78 -0.70
N TYR A 375 1.35 35.78 -1.03
CA TYR A 375 0.84 34.44 -1.35
C TYR A 375 0.16 33.76 -0.16
N ALA A 376 0.70 33.89 1.06
CA ALA A 376 0.09 33.31 2.26
C ALA A 376 -1.28 33.92 2.62
N LEU A 377 -1.54 35.18 2.24
CA LEU A 377 -2.87 35.79 2.35
C LEU A 377 -3.80 35.20 1.29
N ASN A 378 -3.38 35.20 0.01
CA ASN A 378 -4.16 34.67 -1.10
C ASN A 378 -4.57 33.20 -0.91
N THR A 379 -3.69 32.33 -0.36
CA THR A 379 -4.03 30.91 -0.14
C THR A 379 -4.97 30.71 1.04
N THR A 380 -4.88 31.53 2.08
CA THR A 380 -5.85 31.52 3.20
C THR A 380 -7.23 31.95 2.70
N ASP A 381 -7.31 33.08 1.99
CA ASP A 381 -8.55 33.58 1.38
C ASP A 381 -9.13 32.59 0.35
N ALA A 382 -8.28 31.83 -0.35
CA ALA A 382 -8.70 30.78 -1.28
C ALA A 382 -9.26 29.53 -0.60
N CYS A 383 -8.62 29.01 0.45
CA CYS A 383 -9.20 27.92 1.27
C CYS A 383 -10.57 28.33 1.81
N ASP A 384 -10.68 29.56 2.33
CA ASP A 384 -11.94 30.11 2.84
C ASP A 384 -12.96 30.37 1.72
N ALA A 385 -12.55 30.65 0.48
CA ALA A 385 -13.46 30.76 -0.66
C ALA A 385 -13.98 29.39 -1.10
N LEU A 386 -13.10 28.40 -1.20
CA LEU A 386 -13.44 27.00 -1.51
C LEU A 386 -14.39 26.42 -0.45
N ALA A 387 -14.13 26.64 0.84
CA ALA A 387 -14.98 26.15 1.93
C ALA A 387 -16.39 26.77 1.98
N LYS A 388 -16.65 27.87 1.24
CA LYS A 388 -18.00 28.44 1.05
C LYS A 388 -18.79 27.77 -0.07
N GLU A 389 -18.11 27.20 -1.06
CA GLU A 389 -18.70 26.50 -2.20
C GLU A 389 -18.80 24.97 -1.94
N PHE A 390 -17.75 24.40 -1.33
CA PHE A 390 -17.50 22.96 -1.16
C PHE A 390 -17.32 22.59 0.32
N SER A 391 -18.27 22.96 1.19
CA SER A 391 -18.05 23.00 2.64
C SER A 391 -17.74 21.67 3.34
N SER A 392 -18.09 20.51 2.75
CA SER A 392 -17.70 19.18 3.22
C SER A 392 -16.43 18.62 2.58
N ASP A 393 -15.97 19.24 1.49
CA ASP A 393 -14.94 18.73 0.60
C ASP A 393 -13.68 19.62 0.62
N VAL A 394 -13.52 20.43 1.68
CA VAL A 394 -12.33 21.26 1.94
C VAL A 394 -11.78 20.93 3.32
N ILE A 395 -10.56 20.41 3.35
CA ILE A 395 -9.97 19.75 4.52
C ILE A 395 -8.74 20.53 4.98
N TYR A 396 -8.79 21.05 6.21
CA TYR A 396 -7.76 21.92 6.78
C TYR A 396 -6.77 21.15 7.69
N PRO A 397 -5.50 21.59 7.80
CA PRO A 397 -4.50 21.01 8.70
C PRO A 397 -4.97 20.85 10.14
N ARG A 398 -4.64 19.71 10.75
CA ARG A 398 -5.01 19.30 12.13
C ARG A 398 -6.47 18.83 12.30
N THR A 399 -7.17 18.52 11.21
CA THR A 399 -8.33 17.60 11.22
C THR A 399 -7.85 16.14 11.12
N THR A 400 -8.72 15.16 11.43
CA THR A 400 -8.47 13.74 11.14
C THR A 400 -8.34 13.49 9.65
N ASP A 401 -9.22 14.11 8.88
CA ASP A 401 -9.39 13.85 7.46
C ASP A 401 -8.16 14.34 6.67
N PHE A 402 -7.50 15.40 7.16
CA PHE A 402 -6.21 15.86 6.64
C PHE A 402 -5.08 14.85 6.81
N TYR A 403 -5.11 13.99 7.85
CA TYR A 403 -4.11 12.93 8.01
C TYR A 403 -4.27 11.87 6.91
N TYR A 404 -5.50 11.52 6.58
CA TYR A 404 -5.82 10.57 5.51
C TYR A 404 -5.53 11.14 4.11
N ASP A 405 -5.91 12.40 3.85
CA ASP A 405 -5.60 13.08 2.58
C ASP A 405 -4.11 13.43 2.42
N SER A 406 -3.36 13.51 3.52
CA SER A 406 -1.90 13.72 3.50
C SER A 406 -1.08 12.43 3.31
N VAL A 407 -1.69 11.32 2.90
CA VAL A 407 -0.98 10.09 2.50
C VAL A 407 -0.46 10.18 1.07
N TYR A 408 0.85 9.99 0.92
CA TYR A 408 1.59 9.89 -0.34
C TYR A 408 2.51 8.65 -0.31
N TRP A 409 2.93 8.17 -1.49
CA TRP A 409 3.76 6.97 -1.62
C TRP A 409 5.16 7.13 -1.01
N SER A 410 5.75 8.32 -1.19
CA SER A 410 7.02 8.72 -0.58
C SER A 410 6.75 9.68 0.56
N ASN A 411 7.23 9.37 1.77
CA ASN A 411 7.04 10.20 2.98
C ASN A 411 7.49 11.66 2.76
N ARG A 412 8.46 11.86 1.87
CA ARG A 412 9.01 13.17 1.48
C ARG A 412 7.96 14.11 0.86
N GLN A 413 6.87 13.57 0.33
CA GLN A 413 5.71 14.37 -0.11
C GLN A 413 4.76 14.69 1.04
N SER A 414 4.54 13.75 1.97
CA SER A 414 3.71 13.93 3.17
C SER A 414 4.28 14.97 4.14
N GLU A 415 5.59 15.23 4.08
CA GLU A 415 6.29 16.28 4.84
C GLU A 415 6.03 17.70 4.32
N VAL A 416 5.42 17.85 3.14
CA VAL A 416 5.12 19.15 2.51
C VAL A 416 3.63 19.46 2.72
N VAL A 417 3.35 20.48 3.54
CA VAL A 417 2.03 20.68 4.17
C VAL A 417 1.26 21.82 3.49
N PRO A 418 0.11 21.55 2.82
CA PRO A 418 -0.74 22.60 2.26
C PRO A 418 -1.57 23.31 3.33
N ASN A 419 -2.07 24.51 3.02
CA ASN A 419 -3.02 25.25 3.85
C ASN A 419 -4.42 24.61 3.87
N CYS A 420 -4.80 23.91 2.79
CA CYS A 420 -5.96 23.02 2.74
C CYS A 420 -5.84 22.02 1.57
N PHE A 421 -6.53 20.89 1.69
CA PHE A 421 -6.95 20.06 0.56
C PHE A 421 -8.34 20.49 0.07
N VAL A 422 -8.64 20.24 -1.20
CA VAL A 422 -10.00 20.24 -1.74
C VAL A 422 -10.21 18.96 -2.55
N THR A 423 -11.34 18.28 -2.32
CA THR A 423 -11.67 16.94 -2.86
C THR A 423 -12.87 16.98 -3.83
N PRO A 424 -12.74 17.64 -5.00
CA PRO A 424 -13.82 17.77 -5.97
C PRO A 424 -14.38 16.41 -6.40
N ARG A 425 -15.69 16.33 -6.64
CA ARG A 425 -16.40 15.07 -6.92
C ARG A 425 -16.76 14.90 -8.40
N THR A 426 -16.80 16.00 -9.15
CA THR A 426 -17.17 16.08 -10.57
C THR A 426 -16.22 16.97 -11.36
N THR A 427 -16.25 16.85 -12.69
CA THR A 427 -15.53 17.78 -13.59
C THR A 427 -15.95 19.24 -13.38
N GLN A 428 -17.21 19.49 -13.01
CA GLN A 428 -17.74 20.83 -12.73
C GLN A 428 -17.16 21.41 -11.44
N ASP A 429 -16.93 20.58 -10.42
CA ASP A 429 -16.25 21.01 -9.19
C ASP A 429 -14.79 21.37 -9.50
N VAL A 430 -14.07 20.54 -10.26
CA VAL A 430 -12.68 20.83 -10.69
C VAL A 430 -12.60 22.14 -11.49
N SER A 431 -13.53 22.34 -12.43
CA SER A 431 -13.71 23.59 -13.18
C SER A 431 -13.83 24.80 -12.24
N LYS A 432 -14.71 24.70 -11.25
CA LYS A 432 -15.00 25.77 -10.29
C LYS A 432 -13.87 26.01 -9.28
N VAL A 433 -13.17 24.96 -8.84
CA VAL A 433 -11.93 25.05 -8.04
C VAL A 433 -10.86 25.84 -8.80
N VAL A 434 -10.66 25.55 -10.10
CA VAL A 434 -9.69 26.27 -10.95
C VAL A 434 -10.10 27.73 -11.17
N GLU A 435 -11.39 28.05 -11.37
CA GLU A 435 -11.87 29.44 -11.42
C GLU A 435 -11.48 30.21 -10.15
N ILE A 436 -11.72 29.63 -8.97
CA ILE A 436 -11.47 30.28 -7.66
C ILE A 436 -9.97 30.50 -7.45
N LEU A 437 -9.15 29.45 -7.60
CA LEU A 437 -7.69 29.53 -7.37
C LEU A 437 -6.99 30.47 -8.33
N THR A 438 -7.37 30.47 -9.62
CA THR A 438 -6.77 31.37 -10.62
C THR A 438 -7.26 32.82 -10.50
N SER A 439 -8.48 33.06 -9.99
CA SER A 439 -8.99 34.41 -9.72
C SER A 439 -8.37 35.06 -8.48
N LEU A 440 -7.96 34.25 -7.50
CA LEU A 440 -7.31 34.72 -6.26
C LEU A 440 -5.77 34.70 -6.34
N GLU A 441 -5.19 34.30 -7.48
CA GLU A 441 -3.74 34.06 -7.65
C GLU A 441 -3.14 33.20 -6.51
N ALA A 442 -3.85 32.14 -6.13
CA ALA A 442 -3.46 31.24 -5.05
C ALA A 442 -2.66 30.04 -5.60
N PRO A 443 -1.41 29.81 -5.14
CA PRO A 443 -0.64 28.63 -5.52
C PRO A 443 -1.30 27.31 -5.10
N PHE A 444 -1.26 26.32 -6.00
CA PHE A 444 -1.89 25.02 -5.80
C PHE A 444 -1.06 23.86 -6.40
N THR A 445 -1.47 22.63 -6.13
CA THR A 445 -1.03 21.46 -6.89
C THR A 445 -2.17 20.46 -7.04
N VAL A 446 -1.93 19.37 -7.76
CA VAL A 446 -2.93 18.33 -8.02
C VAL A 446 -2.39 16.96 -7.61
N LYS A 447 -3.15 16.27 -6.76
CA LYS A 447 -2.91 14.89 -6.33
C LYS A 447 -3.85 13.95 -7.09
N SER A 448 -3.26 12.94 -7.70
CA SER A 448 -3.95 11.77 -8.27
C SER A 448 -3.43 10.53 -7.51
N GLY A 449 -2.31 9.96 -7.97
CA GLY A 449 -1.68 8.82 -7.30
C GLY A 449 -0.97 9.14 -5.99
N GLY A 450 -0.48 10.37 -5.81
CA GLY A 450 0.49 10.69 -4.74
C GLY A 450 1.85 9.98 -4.88
N HIS A 451 2.16 9.48 -6.09
CA HIS A 451 3.26 8.52 -6.34
C HIS A 451 4.59 9.17 -6.80
N THR A 452 4.75 10.50 -6.64
CA THR A 452 5.99 11.19 -7.02
C THR A 452 7.11 10.93 -6.00
N ALA A 453 8.31 10.64 -6.49
CA ALA A 453 9.47 10.29 -5.68
C ALA A 453 10.21 11.50 -5.03
N PHE A 454 9.65 12.71 -5.11
CA PHE A 454 10.28 13.91 -4.54
C PHE A 454 9.26 14.88 -3.91
N ALA A 455 9.71 15.61 -2.90
CA ALA A 455 8.94 16.62 -2.18
C ALA A 455 8.40 17.71 -3.13
N GLY A 456 7.14 18.12 -2.97
CA GLY A 456 6.55 19.20 -3.78
C GLY A 456 6.07 18.80 -5.18
N GLY A 457 6.10 17.51 -5.54
CA GLY A 457 5.63 17.03 -6.85
C GLY A 457 4.10 17.08 -6.99
N SER A 458 3.41 16.45 -6.03
CA SER A 458 1.95 16.38 -5.91
C SER A 458 1.41 16.86 -4.55
N SER A 459 2.30 17.35 -3.68
CA SER A 459 2.02 18.17 -2.50
C SER A 459 2.57 19.59 -2.67
N ILE A 460 2.12 20.57 -1.87
CA ILE A 460 2.56 21.97 -1.95
C ILE A 460 2.63 22.60 -0.55
N GLN A 461 3.68 23.35 -0.25
CA GLN A 461 3.81 24.06 1.02
C GLN A 461 2.98 25.34 1.01
N ASP A 462 2.18 25.58 2.06
CA ASP A 462 1.35 26.78 2.29
C ASP A 462 0.32 27.10 1.17
N GLY A 463 0.15 26.20 0.20
CA GLY A 463 -0.78 26.31 -0.94
C GLY A 463 -2.03 25.43 -0.79
N VAL A 464 -2.77 25.23 -1.88
CA VAL A 464 -3.93 24.31 -1.94
C VAL A 464 -3.60 23.02 -2.69
N THR A 465 -3.92 21.86 -2.14
CA THR A 465 -3.84 20.59 -2.88
C THR A 465 -5.22 20.17 -3.38
N ILE A 466 -5.39 20.08 -4.70
CA ILE A 466 -6.59 19.51 -5.33
C ILE A 466 -6.41 17.99 -5.38
N ASP A 467 -7.11 17.23 -4.54
CA ASP A 467 -7.07 15.77 -4.57
C ASP A 467 -8.24 15.21 -5.40
N LEU A 468 -7.89 14.53 -6.49
CA LEU A 468 -8.85 13.98 -7.44
C LEU A 468 -9.41 12.62 -7.01
N GLN A 469 -9.16 12.15 -5.78
CA GLN A 469 -9.57 10.84 -5.28
C GLN A 469 -11.06 10.49 -5.46
N HIS A 470 -11.96 11.47 -5.46
CA HIS A 470 -13.39 11.24 -5.68
C HIS A 470 -13.79 11.17 -7.17
N LEU A 471 -12.92 11.57 -8.11
CA LEU A 471 -13.08 11.28 -9.54
C LEU A 471 -12.52 9.87 -9.82
N ASN A 472 -13.16 8.84 -9.25
CA ASN A 472 -12.73 7.44 -9.32
C ASN A 472 -13.64 6.53 -10.16
N ASN A 473 -14.66 7.06 -10.85
CA ASN A 473 -15.54 6.26 -11.70
C ASN A 473 -14.76 5.48 -12.79
N ILE A 474 -15.17 4.23 -13.04
CA ILE A 474 -14.69 3.37 -14.12
C ILE A 474 -15.94 2.88 -14.87
N THR A 475 -16.07 3.19 -16.15
CA THR A 475 -17.23 2.83 -16.96
C THR A 475 -16.80 2.19 -18.28
N VAL A 476 -17.21 0.95 -18.50
CA VAL A 476 -17.01 0.24 -19.78
C VAL A 476 -18.14 0.60 -20.73
N SER A 477 -17.80 0.92 -21.98
CA SER A 477 -18.77 1.18 -23.05
C SER A 477 -19.50 -0.09 -23.51
N ASP A 478 -20.74 0.08 -24.02
CA ASP A 478 -21.59 -1.02 -24.53
C ASP A 478 -20.89 -1.90 -25.59
N ASP A 479 -19.99 -1.31 -26.39
CA ASP A 479 -19.26 -2.01 -27.45
C ASP A 479 -17.93 -2.65 -26.97
N ARG A 480 -17.61 -2.50 -25.67
CA ARG A 480 -16.41 -2.97 -24.95
C ARG A 480 -15.06 -2.47 -25.49
N LYS A 481 -15.01 -1.46 -26.38
CA LYS A 481 -13.75 -0.92 -26.95
C LYS A 481 -13.21 0.33 -26.26
N THR A 482 -14.00 0.96 -25.40
CA THR A 482 -13.59 2.12 -24.60
C THR A 482 -13.91 1.91 -23.12
N VAL A 483 -12.97 2.25 -22.24
CA VAL A 483 -13.20 2.36 -20.79
C VAL A 483 -12.91 3.79 -20.36
N SER A 484 -13.93 4.48 -19.86
CA SER A 484 -13.80 5.81 -19.26
C SER A 484 -13.32 5.66 -17.81
N VAL A 485 -12.16 6.23 -17.48
CA VAL A 485 -11.51 6.11 -16.16
C VAL A 485 -11.28 7.50 -15.57
N GLY A 486 -11.72 7.71 -14.34
CA GLY A 486 -11.44 8.93 -13.57
C GLY A 486 -10.01 8.97 -12.99
N PRO A 487 -9.38 10.16 -12.89
CA PRO A 487 -7.99 10.39 -12.48
C PRO A 487 -7.66 9.99 -11.02
N GLY A 488 -8.65 9.85 -10.14
CA GLY A 488 -8.44 9.44 -8.74
C GLY A 488 -8.01 7.97 -8.59
N ASN A 489 -8.29 7.14 -9.60
CA ASN A 489 -8.00 5.72 -9.59
C ASN A 489 -6.51 5.38 -9.43
N ARG A 490 -6.27 4.23 -8.80
CA ARG A 490 -5.02 3.46 -8.90
C ARG A 490 -5.19 2.33 -9.92
N TRP A 491 -4.10 1.83 -10.50
CA TRP A 491 -4.18 0.76 -11.50
C TRP A 491 -4.76 -0.55 -10.95
N ARG A 492 -4.64 -0.79 -9.63
CA ARG A 492 -5.36 -1.86 -8.91
C ARG A 492 -6.87 -1.83 -9.19
N ALA A 493 -7.53 -0.71 -8.91
CA ALA A 493 -8.99 -0.59 -9.08
C ALA A 493 -9.43 -0.74 -10.55
N VAL A 494 -8.62 -0.25 -11.49
CA VAL A 494 -8.89 -0.40 -12.94
C VAL A 494 -8.79 -1.86 -13.37
N SER A 495 -7.80 -2.62 -12.88
CA SER A 495 -7.67 -4.05 -13.19
C SER A 495 -8.74 -4.89 -12.48
N GLU A 496 -9.08 -4.59 -11.22
CA GLU A 496 -10.11 -5.32 -10.45
C GLU A 496 -11.50 -5.23 -11.09
N VAL A 497 -11.83 -4.13 -11.80
CA VAL A 497 -13.07 -3.99 -12.58
C VAL A 497 -13.02 -4.70 -13.94
N LEU A 498 -11.85 -4.80 -14.58
CA LEU A 498 -11.73 -5.29 -15.97
C LEU A 498 -11.34 -6.78 -16.09
N ASP A 499 -10.58 -7.33 -15.13
CA ASP A 499 -10.18 -8.74 -15.12
C ASP A 499 -11.39 -9.72 -15.10
N PRO A 500 -12.47 -9.48 -14.33
CA PRO A 500 -13.68 -10.33 -14.39
C PRO A 500 -14.40 -10.26 -15.75
N LEU A 501 -14.27 -9.13 -16.45
CA LEU A 501 -14.85 -8.91 -17.78
C LEU A 501 -13.97 -9.44 -18.92
N LYS A 502 -12.80 -10.02 -18.60
CA LYS A 502 -11.72 -10.40 -19.53
C LYS A 502 -11.40 -9.28 -20.53
N LEU A 503 -11.27 -8.07 -19.99
CA LEU A 503 -10.83 -6.88 -20.69
C LEU A 503 -9.53 -6.36 -20.07
N ALA A 504 -8.76 -5.61 -20.86
CA ALA A 504 -7.66 -4.79 -20.37
C ALA A 504 -7.61 -3.45 -21.10
N VAL A 505 -6.88 -2.52 -20.50
CA VAL A 505 -6.40 -1.26 -21.08
C VAL A 505 -4.88 -1.22 -20.93
N VAL A 506 -4.19 -0.41 -21.73
CA VAL A 506 -2.74 -0.23 -21.57
C VAL A 506 -2.48 0.67 -20.37
N GLY A 507 -2.27 0.05 -19.21
CA GLY A 507 -2.09 0.71 -17.91
C GLY A 507 -0.73 0.48 -17.26
N GLY A 508 -0.55 1.06 -16.07
CA GLY A 508 0.65 0.88 -15.26
C GLY A 508 0.82 -0.55 -14.74
N ARG A 509 2.08 -0.93 -14.45
CA ARG A 509 2.43 -2.28 -13.99
C ARG A 509 2.34 -2.47 -12.47
N ALA A 510 2.45 -1.42 -11.65
CA ALA A 510 2.39 -1.52 -10.19
C ALA A 510 1.02 -1.04 -9.67
N ALA A 511 0.43 -1.78 -8.73
CA ALA A 511 -0.99 -1.66 -8.38
C ALA A 511 -1.37 -0.29 -7.78
N SER A 512 -0.54 0.28 -6.90
CA SER A 512 -0.79 1.52 -6.18
C SER A 512 -0.54 2.81 -6.98
N VAL A 513 0.04 2.71 -8.18
CA VAL A 513 0.32 3.86 -9.04
C VAL A 513 -0.99 4.51 -9.53
N GLY A 514 -1.07 5.83 -9.44
CA GLY A 514 -2.22 6.59 -9.91
C GLY A 514 -2.33 6.66 -11.44
N VAL A 515 -3.56 6.53 -11.95
CA VAL A 515 -3.87 6.57 -13.39
C VAL A 515 -3.40 7.88 -14.02
N GLY A 516 -3.72 9.02 -13.40
CA GLY A 516 -3.53 10.34 -14.00
C GLY A 516 -2.07 10.67 -14.29
N GLY A 517 -1.20 10.59 -13.28
CA GLY A 517 0.22 10.89 -13.43
C GLY A 517 0.92 9.97 -14.43
N LEU A 518 0.67 8.66 -14.36
CA LEU A 518 1.33 7.68 -15.21
C LEU A 518 1.04 7.92 -16.70
N ILE A 519 -0.22 8.16 -17.08
CA ILE A 519 -0.61 8.43 -18.46
C ILE A 519 0.00 9.75 -18.95
N LEU A 520 -0.06 10.80 -18.13
CA LEU A 520 0.36 12.15 -18.55
C LEU A 520 1.88 12.29 -18.73
N GLY A 521 2.67 11.46 -18.04
CA GLY A 521 4.12 11.32 -18.27
C GLY A 521 4.52 10.24 -19.27
N GLY A 522 3.59 9.40 -19.75
CA GLY A 522 3.85 8.31 -20.69
C GLY A 522 3.16 6.99 -20.33
N GLY A 523 3.88 6.10 -19.62
CA GLY A 523 3.30 4.92 -18.97
C GLY A 523 3.70 3.57 -19.58
N ILE A 524 4.76 2.97 -19.05
CA ILE A 524 5.23 1.62 -19.42
C ILE A 524 4.24 0.56 -18.91
N SER A 525 3.81 -0.33 -19.81
CA SER A 525 2.80 -1.37 -19.56
C SER A 525 3.31 -2.77 -19.94
N TYR A 526 2.65 -3.83 -19.47
CA TYR A 526 2.91 -5.21 -19.95
C TYR A 526 2.64 -5.36 -21.45
N PHE A 527 1.77 -4.53 -22.02
CA PHE A 527 1.35 -4.60 -23.43
C PHE A 527 2.15 -3.67 -24.35
N SER A 528 3.27 -3.11 -23.89
CA SER A 528 3.96 -2.06 -24.63
C SER A 528 4.58 -2.52 -25.95
N GLY A 529 4.96 -3.80 -26.08
CA GLY A 529 5.49 -4.37 -27.31
C GLY A 529 4.53 -4.33 -28.51
N SER A 530 3.22 -4.47 -28.25
CA SER A 530 2.17 -4.48 -29.28
C SER A 530 1.33 -3.20 -29.34
N LYS A 531 1.29 -2.40 -28.26
CA LYS A 531 0.34 -1.26 -28.14
C LYS A 531 0.97 0.09 -27.77
N GLY A 532 2.27 0.18 -27.52
CA GLY A 532 2.94 1.42 -27.10
C GLY A 532 2.75 1.72 -25.61
N TRP A 533 2.88 2.98 -25.20
CA TRP A 533 2.71 3.38 -23.80
C TRP A 533 1.25 3.78 -23.50
N ALA A 534 0.91 3.88 -22.21
CA ALA A 534 -0.46 4.17 -21.77
C ALA A 534 -1.03 5.45 -22.40
N CYS A 535 -0.19 6.49 -22.53
CA CYS A 535 -0.50 7.74 -23.24
C CYS A 535 -1.02 7.51 -24.67
N ASP A 536 -0.40 6.61 -25.44
CA ASP A 536 -0.75 6.37 -26.85
C ASP A 536 -2.14 5.71 -27.00
N ASN A 537 -2.64 5.11 -25.93
CA ASN A 537 -3.89 4.34 -25.88
C ASN A 537 -5.08 5.17 -25.37
N VAL A 538 -4.89 6.45 -25.08
CA VAL A 538 -6.00 7.37 -24.78
C VAL A 538 -6.69 7.79 -26.08
N ARG A 539 -8.00 7.64 -26.15
CA ARG A 539 -8.85 8.07 -27.29
C ARG A 539 -9.30 9.51 -27.14
N ASN A 540 -9.63 9.90 -25.91
CA ASN A 540 -10.01 11.27 -25.55
C ASN A 540 -9.63 11.58 -24.09
N TYR A 541 -9.23 12.82 -23.82
CA TYR A 541 -9.14 13.40 -22.48
C TYR A 541 -10.27 14.42 -22.28
N GLU A 542 -10.94 14.38 -21.12
CA GLU A 542 -11.69 15.54 -20.63
C GLU A 542 -10.80 16.37 -19.72
N VAL A 543 -10.73 17.68 -19.95
CA VAL A 543 -9.70 18.56 -19.39
C VAL A 543 -10.33 19.87 -18.90
N VAL A 544 -10.03 20.26 -17.67
CA VAL A 544 -10.23 21.61 -17.16
C VAL A 544 -8.97 22.43 -17.42
N ILE A 545 -9.07 23.46 -18.27
CA ILE A 545 -7.95 24.33 -18.65
C ILE A 545 -7.84 25.56 -17.73
N ALA A 546 -6.84 26.42 -17.96
CA ALA A 546 -6.51 27.58 -17.12
C ALA A 546 -7.65 28.59 -16.86
N SER A 547 -8.67 28.61 -17.73
CA SER A 547 -9.86 29.46 -17.62
C SER A 547 -10.99 28.86 -16.76
N GLY A 548 -10.86 27.61 -16.33
CA GLY A 548 -11.96 26.81 -15.78
C GLY A 548 -12.82 26.13 -16.85
N GLU A 549 -12.62 26.41 -18.15
CA GLU A 549 -13.38 25.78 -19.23
C GLU A 549 -13.12 24.27 -19.32
N ILE A 550 -14.18 23.49 -19.58
CA ILE A 550 -14.13 22.03 -19.74
C ILE A 550 -14.05 21.73 -21.24
N VAL A 551 -12.92 21.19 -21.69
CA VAL A 551 -12.68 20.83 -23.09
C VAL A 551 -12.42 19.34 -23.25
N ASN A 552 -12.69 18.81 -24.44
CA ASN A 552 -12.31 17.46 -24.83
C ASN A 552 -11.12 17.51 -25.81
N ALA A 553 -10.21 16.54 -25.72
CA ALA A 553 -8.99 16.47 -26.53
C ALA A 553 -8.78 15.05 -27.09
N SER A 554 -8.90 14.92 -28.42
CA SER A 554 -8.75 13.69 -29.21
C SER A 554 -7.85 13.93 -30.44
N ALA A 555 -7.69 12.92 -31.30
CA ALA A 555 -6.95 13.07 -32.56
C ALA A 555 -7.61 14.10 -33.52
N GLU A 556 -8.92 14.29 -33.42
CA GLU A 556 -9.73 15.19 -34.26
C GLU A 556 -10.08 16.51 -33.58
N THR A 557 -10.20 16.52 -32.24
CA THR A 557 -10.66 17.68 -31.45
C THR A 557 -9.53 18.17 -30.56
N ASN A 558 -9.15 19.45 -30.66
CA ASN A 558 -8.05 20.03 -29.87
C ASN A 558 -6.75 19.18 -29.93
N SER A 559 -6.39 18.75 -31.14
CA SER A 559 -5.37 17.72 -31.37
C SER A 559 -3.94 18.12 -31.00
N ASP A 560 -3.69 19.41 -30.80
CA ASP A 560 -2.47 19.94 -30.17
C ASP A 560 -2.42 19.65 -28.66
N LEU A 561 -3.52 19.85 -27.94
CA LEU A 561 -3.65 19.49 -26.51
C LEU A 561 -3.59 17.96 -26.34
N TYR A 562 -4.27 17.20 -27.20
CA TYR A 562 -4.22 15.74 -27.22
C TYR A 562 -2.81 15.16 -27.49
N TRP A 563 -1.98 15.87 -28.25
CA TRP A 563 -0.58 15.50 -28.43
C TRP A 563 0.27 15.86 -27.20
N ALA A 564 0.07 17.05 -26.62
CA ALA A 564 0.84 17.52 -25.47
C ALA A 564 0.56 16.72 -24.18
N LEU A 565 -0.70 16.32 -23.93
CA LEU A 565 -1.07 15.47 -22.79
C LEU A 565 -0.50 14.04 -22.89
N ARG A 566 -0.02 13.62 -24.05
CA ARG A 566 0.67 12.33 -24.24
C ARG A 566 2.16 12.47 -23.98
N GLY A 567 2.53 12.56 -22.70
CA GLY A 567 3.91 12.58 -22.23
C GLY A 567 4.47 13.96 -21.86
N GLY A 568 3.79 15.06 -22.19
CA GLY A 568 4.24 16.43 -21.85
C GLY A 568 3.97 16.87 -20.41
N GLY A 569 3.25 16.05 -19.62
CA GLY A 569 2.87 16.35 -18.23
C GLY A 569 1.70 17.31 -18.11
N GLY A 570 0.68 16.95 -17.32
CA GLY A 570 -0.57 17.70 -17.23
C GLY A 570 -0.46 19.12 -16.64
N SER A 571 0.51 19.35 -15.74
CA SER A 571 0.65 20.62 -15.01
C SER A 571 0.99 21.84 -15.88
N ASN A 572 1.22 21.64 -17.18
CA ASN A 572 1.47 22.70 -18.16
C ASN A 572 0.22 23.07 -18.99
N PHE A 573 -0.85 22.26 -18.94
CA PHE A 573 -1.95 22.34 -19.91
C PHE A 573 -3.36 22.28 -19.29
N GLY A 574 -3.53 21.60 -18.15
CA GLY A 574 -4.83 21.51 -17.48
C GLY A 574 -4.98 20.29 -16.57
N ILE A 575 -6.07 20.24 -15.82
CA ILE A 575 -6.43 19.11 -14.95
C ILE A 575 -7.29 18.15 -15.77
N VAL A 576 -6.77 16.94 -16.06
CA VAL A 576 -7.57 15.90 -16.71
C VAL A 576 -8.54 15.29 -15.70
N THR A 577 -9.83 15.29 -16.04
CA THR A 577 -10.93 14.79 -15.19
C THR A 577 -11.51 13.46 -15.68
N ARG A 578 -11.23 13.06 -16.92
CA ARG A 578 -11.56 11.72 -17.45
C ARG A 578 -10.58 11.30 -18.54
N PHE A 579 -10.16 10.04 -18.52
CA PHE A 579 -9.41 9.39 -19.60
C PHE A 579 -10.34 8.37 -20.28
N ASP A 580 -10.61 8.54 -21.57
CA ASP A 580 -11.36 7.57 -22.36
C ASP A 580 -10.34 6.63 -23.04
N LEU A 581 -10.09 5.46 -22.44
CA LEU A 581 -9.02 4.53 -22.80
C LEU A 581 -9.47 3.49 -23.82
N GLU A 582 -8.59 3.12 -24.76
CA GLU A 582 -8.77 1.97 -25.64
C GLU A 582 -8.67 0.64 -24.86
N SER A 583 -9.74 -0.16 -24.92
CA SER A 583 -9.80 -1.49 -24.32
C SER A 583 -9.83 -2.62 -25.34
N PHE A 584 -9.33 -3.78 -24.92
CA PHE A 584 -9.20 -5.00 -25.71
C PHE A 584 -9.49 -6.23 -24.83
N GLU A 585 -9.82 -7.36 -25.45
CA GLU A 585 -10.00 -8.62 -24.72
C GLU A 585 -8.64 -9.15 -24.24
N GLN A 586 -8.59 -9.58 -22.98
CA GLN A 586 -7.37 -10.04 -22.33
C GLN A 586 -7.68 -11.14 -21.31
N GLY A 587 -6.87 -12.19 -21.33
CA GLY A 587 -6.90 -13.28 -20.37
C GLY A 587 -5.85 -13.12 -19.27
N ASP A 588 -5.59 -14.21 -18.58
CA ASP A 588 -4.55 -14.27 -17.55
C ASP A 588 -3.17 -14.19 -18.22
N LEU A 589 -2.27 -13.40 -17.63
CA LEU A 589 -0.89 -13.25 -18.09
C LEU A 589 -0.04 -14.43 -17.61
N TRP A 590 1.05 -14.71 -18.33
CA TRP A 590 2.14 -15.55 -17.83
C TRP A 590 3.30 -14.65 -17.38
N SER A 591 3.98 -15.02 -16.28
CA SER A 591 5.24 -14.39 -15.89
C SER A 591 6.21 -15.38 -15.25
N THR A 592 7.50 -15.03 -15.21
CA THR A 592 8.45 -15.62 -14.26
C THR A 592 9.47 -14.59 -13.77
N SER A 593 9.89 -14.75 -12.51
CA SER A 593 10.99 -13.99 -11.91
C SER A 593 12.21 -14.89 -11.73
N LEU A 594 13.28 -14.59 -12.48
CA LEU A 594 14.58 -15.26 -12.38
C LEU A 594 15.50 -14.44 -11.47
N ILE A 595 15.93 -15.00 -10.35
CA ILE A 595 16.88 -14.37 -9.42
C ILE A 595 18.22 -15.11 -9.51
N HIS A 596 19.26 -14.43 -9.97
CA HIS A 596 20.65 -14.94 -9.97
C HIS A 596 21.51 -14.20 -8.94
N PRO A 597 22.60 -14.80 -8.42
CA PRO A 597 23.59 -14.07 -7.63
C PRO A 597 24.17 -12.91 -8.45
N GLY A 598 24.38 -11.74 -7.82
CA GLY A 598 24.87 -10.54 -8.49
C GLY A 598 26.23 -10.71 -9.18
N ALA A 599 27.05 -11.66 -8.72
CA ALA A 599 28.30 -12.05 -9.38
C ALA A 599 28.12 -12.62 -10.81
N LEU A 600 26.90 -12.98 -11.21
CA LEU A 600 26.55 -13.38 -12.58
C LEU A 600 26.08 -12.18 -13.45
N ASN A 601 26.15 -10.94 -12.96
CA ASN A 601 25.78 -9.73 -13.72
C ASN A 601 26.41 -9.68 -15.12
N THR A 602 27.70 -10.02 -15.26
CA THR A 602 28.43 -10.12 -16.54
C THR A 602 27.93 -11.20 -17.50
N THR A 603 27.04 -12.10 -17.04
CA THR A 603 26.35 -13.11 -17.87
C THR A 603 24.88 -12.74 -18.09
N VAL A 604 24.17 -12.29 -17.04
CA VAL A 604 22.73 -11.95 -17.13
C VAL A 604 22.49 -10.66 -17.91
N ILE A 605 23.27 -9.61 -17.68
CA ILE A 605 23.08 -8.29 -18.32
C ILE A 605 23.22 -8.39 -19.86
N PRO A 606 24.25 -9.05 -20.43
CA PRO A 606 24.32 -9.26 -21.88
C PRO A 606 23.15 -10.10 -22.45
N GLN A 607 22.60 -11.06 -21.71
CA GLN A 607 21.43 -11.81 -22.15
C GLN A 607 20.15 -10.96 -22.11
N PHE A 608 19.99 -10.09 -21.11
CA PHE A 608 18.88 -9.15 -21.01
C PHE A 608 18.95 -8.04 -22.08
N GLN A 609 20.16 -7.54 -22.38
CA GLN A 609 20.40 -6.64 -23.51
C GLN A 609 20.08 -7.35 -24.84
N ASN A 610 20.47 -8.62 -25.02
CA ASN A 610 20.13 -9.38 -26.21
C ASN A 610 18.62 -9.62 -26.34
N LEU A 611 17.89 -9.88 -25.25
CA LEU A 611 16.43 -9.91 -25.22
C LEU A 611 15.84 -8.58 -25.70
N THR A 612 16.37 -7.44 -25.23
CA THR A 612 15.92 -6.10 -25.63
C THR A 612 16.16 -5.80 -27.11
N VAL A 613 17.29 -6.24 -27.67
CA VAL A 613 17.70 -5.92 -29.05
C VAL A 613 17.17 -6.89 -30.10
N ASN A 614 17.05 -8.18 -29.77
CA ASN A 614 16.77 -9.26 -30.73
C ASN A 614 15.58 -10.16 -30.35
N GLY A 615 15.09 -10.12 -29.10
CA GLY A 615 13.95 -10.93 -28.64
C GLY A 615 12.64 -10.16 -28.69
N LEU A 616 12.51 -9.13 -27.85
CA LEU A 616 11.29 -8.30 -27.76
C LEU A 616 10.83 -7.68 -29.10
N PRO A 617 11.70 -7.31 -30.08
CA PRO A 617 11.22 -6.84 -31.38
C PRO A 617 10.44 -7.87 -32.21
N GLU A 618 10.73 -9.17 -32.02
CA GLU A 618 10.11 -10.28 -32.75
C GLU A 618 8.89 -10.86 -32.01
N ASP A 619 8.75 -10.57 -30.71
CA ASP A 619 7.64 -10.98 -29.85
C ASP A 619 6.98 -9.76 -29.21
N ALA A 620 5.84 -9.35 -29.78
CA ALA A 620 5.10 -8.16 -29.35
C ALA A 620 4.20 -8.39 -28.12
N ASP A 621 4.07 -9.63 -27.66
CA ASP A 621 3.32 -10.02 -26.47
C ASP A 621 4.22 -10.22 -25.24
N ALA A 622 5.54 -10.28 -25.45
CA ALA A 622 6.56 -10.27 -24.42
C ALA A 622 6.84 -8.86 -23.85
N HIS A 623 7.04 -8.80 -22.52
CA HIS A 623 7.57 -7.64 -21.81
C HIS A 623 8.56 -8.08 -20.71
N SER A 624 9.52 -7.22 -20.37
CA SER A 624 10.49 -7.53 -19.31
C SER A 624 11.07 -6.28 -18.64
N TYR A 625 11.73 -6.48 -17.51
CA TYR A 625 12.68 -5.53 -16.91
C TYR A 625 13.73 -6.28 -16.09
N PHE A 626 14.89 -5.64 -15.86
CA PHE A 626 15.97 -6.18 -15.05
C PHE A 626 16.25 -5.27 -13.85
N VAL A 627 16.67 -5.85 -12.72
CA VAL A 627 17.03 -5.15 -11.49
C VAL A 627 18.32 -5.74 -10.90
N LEU A 628 19.32 -4.90 -10.67
CA LEU A 628 20.45 -5.20 -9.80
C LEU A 628 20.26 -4.45 -8.46
N THR A 629 20.22 -5.17 -7.34
CA THR A 629 20.00 -4.59 -6.01
C THR A 629 20.71 -5.41 -4.93
N TYR A 630 21.00 -4.79 -3.79
CA TYR A 630 21.63 -5.44 -2.64
C TYR A 630 20.56 -5.99 -1.69
N GLN A 631 20.58 -7.29 -1.43
CA GLN A 631 19.63 -7.99 -0.58
C GLN A 631 20.39 -8.89 0.42
N PRO A 632 20.49 -8.51 1.70
CA PRO A 632 21.26 -9.24 2.71
C PRO A 632 20.88 -10.72 2.82
N ASP A 633 19.59 -11.04 2.74
CA ASP A 633 19.05 -12.40 2.92
C ASP A 633 19.41 -13.34 1.76
N PHE A 634 19.71 -12.79 0.58
CA PHE A 634 20.26 -13.53 -0.56
C PHE A 634 21.81 -13.53 -0.59
N GLY A 635 22.45 -13.02 0.47
CA GLY A 635 23.91 -13.01 0.62
C GLY A 635 24.63 -11.85 -0.07
N GLY A 636 23.92 -10.82 -0.53
CA GLY A 636 24.52 -9.61 -1.12
C GLY A 636 23.77 -9.11 -2.36
N TYR A 637 24.50 -8.69 -3.40
CA TYR A 637 23.85 -8.29 -4.65
C TYR A 637 23.14 -9.46 -5.32
N ILE A 638 21.94 -9.21 -5.84
CA ILE A 638 21.19 -10.12 -6.72
C ILE A 638 20.89 -9.45 -8.06
N ALA A 639 20.84 -10.27 -9.10
CA ALA A 639 20.42 -9.92 -10.45
C ALA A 639 19.04 -10.55 -10.70
N LEU A 640 17.98 -9.76 -10.56
CA LEU A 640 16.60 -10.15 -10.83
C LEU A 640 16.25 -9.81 -12.29
N THR A 641 15.73 -10.77 -13.03
CA THR A 641 15.09 -10.55 -14.34
C THR A 641 13.63 -10.95 -14.25
N SER A 642 12.73 -9.98 -14.47
CA SER A 642 11.28 -10.18 -14.43
C SER A 642 10.74 -10.23 -15.86
N LEU A 643 10.07 -11.33 -16.20
CA LEU A 643 9.65 -11.67 -17.56
C LEU A 643 8.14 -11.88 -17.60
N TYR A 644 7.45 -11.31 -18.59
CA TYR A 644 5.99 -11.30 -18.71
C TYR A 644 5.57 -11.59 -20.15
N HIS A 645 4.44 -12.27 -20.34
CA HIS A 645 3.87 -12.54 -21.65
C HIS A 645 2.35 -12.39 -21.61
N SER A 646 1.76 -11.75 -22.62
CA SER A 646 0.32 -11.44 -22.66
C SER A 646 -0.56 -12.68 -22.77
N THR A 647 0.01 -13.80 -23.25
CA THR A 647 -0.65 -15.10 -23.39
C THR A 647 0.09 -16.20 -22.63
N ILE A 648 -0.61 -17.29 -22.32
CA ILE A 648 -0.04 -18.47 -21.65
C ILE A 648 0.64 -19.35 -22.73
N PRO A 649 1.89 -19.83 -22.53
CA PRO A 649 2.54 -20.73 -23.48
C PRO A 649 1.81 -22.08 -23.59
N SER A 650 2.08 -22.85 -24.64
CA SER A 650 1.40 -24.14 -24.85
C SER A 650 1.82 -25.17 -23.78
N PRO A 651 1.02 -26.22 -23.48
CA PRO A 651 1.40 -27.27 -22.52
C PRO A 651 2.66 -28.07 -22.89
N GLU A 652 3.17 -27.94 -24.11
CA GLU A 652 4.44 -28.53 -24.56
C GLU A 652 5.63 -27.58 -24.30
N GLU A 653 5.37 -26.29 -24.04
CA GLU A 653 6.35 -25.23 -23.83
C GLU A 653 6.24 -24.70 -22.39
N SER A 654 7.18 -25.06 -21.51
CA SER A 654 7.15 -24.59 -20.11
C SER A 654 7.38 -23.08 -19.93
N MET A 655 7.69 -22.36 -21.00
CA MET A 655 7.99 -20.92 -21.03
C MET A 655 7.93 -20.40 -22.49
N PRO A 656 7.52 -19.13 -22.74
CA PRO A 656 7.61 -18.51 -24.06
C PRO A 656 9.04 -18.57 -24.64
N PRO A 657 9.24 -19.02 -25.91
CA PRO A 657 10.57 -19.26 -26.49
C PRO A 657 11.52 -18.06 -26.48
N VAL A 658 10.99 -16.83 -26.57
CA VAL A 658 11.76 -15.57 -26.53
C VAL A 658 12.63 -15.41 -25.27
N PHE A 659 12.23 -16.04 -24.15
CA PHE A 659 12.93 -15.96 -22.86
C PHE A 659 13.98 -17.07 -22.65
N SER A 660 14.05 -18.04 -23.55
CA SER A 660 14.83 -19.29 -23.37
C SER A 660 16.32 -19.10 -23.05
N SER A 661 16.96 -18.03 -23.53
CA SER A 661 18.38 -17.78 -23.24
C SER A 661 18.65 -17.30 -21.81
N LEU A 662 17.66 -16.70 -21.13
CA LEU A 662 17.77 -16.25 -19.74
C LEU A 662 17.50 -17.38 -18.75
N SER A 663 16.50 -18.24 -19.02
CA SER A 663 16.25 -19.44 -18.20
C SER A 663 17.38 -20.47 -18.29
N ALA A 664 18.14 -20.45 -19.39
CA ALA A 664 19.29 -21.33 -19.58
C ALA A 664 20.54 -20.93 -18.77
N ILE A 665 20.53 -19.76 -18.10
CA ILE A 665 21.65 -19.31 -17.25
C ILE A 665 21.64 -20.13 -15.95
N PRO A 666 22.65 -20.98 -15.69
CA PRO A 666 22.69 -21.82 -14.50
C PRO A 666 22.91 -21.00 -13.23
N GLY A 667 22.48 -21.54 -12.08
CA GLY A 667 22.71 -20.92 -10.78
C GLY A 667 21.67 -19.86 -10.38
N ALA A 668 20.46 -19.89 -10.95
CA ALA A 668 19.34 -19.15 -10.39
C ALA A 668 19.05 -19.62 -8.94
N ILE A 669 18.93 -18.68 -8.02
CA ILE A 669 18.51 -18.87 -6.62
C ILE A 669 17.00 -19.09 -6.56
N SER A 670 16.23 -18.39 -7.41
CA SER A 670 14.79 -18.55 -7.56
C SER A 670 14.38 -18.48 -9.03
N ASN A 671 13.32 -19.22 -9.37
CA ASN A 671 12.62 -19.21 -10.65
C ASN A 671 11.13 -19.46 -10.34
N ALA A 672 10.38 -18.39 -10.13
CA ALA A 672 8.99 -18.44 -9.72
C ALA A 672 8.07 -18.05 -10.89
N THR A 673 7.48 -19.06 -11.54
CA THR A 673 6.53 -18.89 -12.64
C THR A 673 5.10 -18.72 -12.13
N ILE A 674 4.38 -17.72 -12.60
CA ILE A 674 3.01 -17.38 -12.20
C ILE A 674 2.13 -17.23 -13.43
N VAL A 675 0.89 -17.75 -13.35
CA VAL A 675 -0.17 -17.51 -14.33
C VAL A 675 -1.37 -16.97 -13.56
N ALA A 676 -1.76 -15.73 -13.84
CA ALA A 676 -2.77 -14.99 -13.10
C ALA A 676 -3.26 -13.75 -13.87
N ASN A 677 -4.34 -13.13 -13.40
CA ASN A 677 -4.89 -11.90 -13.99
C ASN A 677 -3.97 -10.67 -13.79
N ILE A 678 -4.37 -9.50 -14.31
CA ILE A 678 -3.54 -8.28 -14.25
C ILE A 678 -3.46 -7.77 -12.81
N THR A 679 -4.57 -7.82 -12.06
CA THR A 679 -4.67 -7.44 -10.66
C THR A 679 -3.58 -8.11 -9.82
N THR A 680 -3.48 -9.44 -9.89
CA THR A 680 -2.48 -10.21 -9.13
C THR A 680 -1.06 -9.84 -9.55
N HIS A 681 -0.77 -9.80 -10.86
CA HIS A 681 0.55 -9.41 -11.34
C HIS A 681 0.97 -8.00 -10.92
N SER A 682 0.03 -7.06 -10.84
CA SER A 682 0.33 -5.68 -10.45
C SER A 682 0.69 -5.52 -8.97
N LYS A 683 0.16 -6.41 -8.11
CA LYS A 683 0.42 -6.43 -6.66
C LYS A 683 1.80 -7.01 -6.33
N LEU A 684 2.31 -7.94 -7.16
CA LEU A 684 3.61 -8.60 -6.96
C LEU A 684 4.84 -7.68 -7.14
N ILE A 685 4.66 -6.48 -7.68
CA ILE A 685 5.75 -5.53 -7.96
C ILE A 685 5.51 -4.14 -7.35
N ASP A 686 4.49 -4.02 -6.50
CA ASP A 686 4.12 -2.77 -5.84
C ASP A 686 5.08 -2.49 -4.67
N ILE A 687 5.38 -1.22 -4.40
CA ILE A 687 6.32 -0.82 -3.34
C ILE A 687 5.51 -0.18 -2.20
N PRO A 688 5.55 -0.70 -0.95
CA PRO A 688 4.73 -0.23 0.15
C PRO A 688 4.84 1.28 0.46
N TYR A 689 3.70 1.86 0.85
CA TYR A 689 3.59 3.21 1.40
C TYR A 689 4.11 3.22 2.84
N SER A 690 5.36 3.64 3.02
CA SER A 690 5.99 3.77 4.35
C SER A 690 7.35 4.49 4.32
N SER A 691 7.91 4.72 3.13
CA SER A 691 9.34 4.93 2.93
C SER A 691 9.67 6.24 2.24
N ARG A 692 10.94 6.65 2.35
CA ARG A 692 11.52 7.77 1.60
C ARG A 692 12.04 7.22 0.28
N GLN A 693 11.76 7.93 -0.81
CA GLN A 693 12.09 7.49 -2.17
C GLN A 693 12.82 8.61 -2.92
N THR A 694 13.62 8.22 -3.92
CA THR A 694 14.04 9.07 -5.04
C THR A 694 14.26 8.19 -6.27
N TRP A 695 13.89 8.71 -7.43
CA TRP A 695 14.04 8.09 -8.75
C TRP A 695 14.78 9.09 -9.65
N TRP A 696 15.73 8.61 -10.43
CA TRP A 696 16.42 9.35 -11.48
C TRP A 696 16.65 8.41 -12.67
N ASP A 697 16.62 8.92 -13.91
CA ASP A 697 16.82 8.07 -15.11
C ASP A 697 17.63 8.73 -16.23
N ILE A 698 18.20 7.88 -17.09
CA ILE A 698 18.81 8.26 -18.37
C ILE A 698 18.51 7.19 -19.42
N THR A 699 18.23 7.60 -20.64
CA THR A 699 18.00 6.68 -21.76
C THR A 699 19.23 6.59 -22.66
N VAL A 700 19.64 5.36 -22.95
CA VAL A 700 20.80 5.06 -23.81
C VAL A 700 20.45 4.08 -24.91
N SER A 701 21.27 4.07 -25.95
CA SER A 701 21.30 3.07 -27.02
C SER A 701 21.55 1.67 -26.45
N ALA A 702 20.62 0.75 -26.65
CA ALA A 702 20.74 -0.64 -26.19
C ALA A 702 21.79 -1.46 -26.98
N LYS A 703 22.54 -0.83 -27.90
CA LYS A 703 23.41 -1.50 -28.88
C LYS A 703 24.75 -1.97 -28.29
N SER A 704 25.12 -1.54 -27.07
CA SER A 704 26.32 -1.99 -26.35
C SER A 704 25.98 -2.83 -25.12
N ALA A 705 26.35 -4.11 -25.11
CA ALA A 705 26.18 -4.97 -23.93
C ALA A 705 27.17 -4.64 -22.80
N SER A 706 28.39 -4.18 -23.13
CA SER A 706 29.41 -3.88 -22.12
C SER A 706 29.06 -2.65 -21.31
N PHE A 707 28.47 -1.62 -21.93
CA PHE A 707 28.06 -0.38 -21.25
C PHE A 707 27.24 -0.66 -19.97
N PHE A 708 26.26 -1.57 -20.06
CA PHE A 708 25.41 -1.96 -18.93
C PHE A 708 26.13 -2.77 -17.85
N THR A 709 27.27 -3.40 -18.15
CA THR A 709 28.16 -3.99 -17.14
C THR A 709 29.19 -2.98 -16.60
N ASP A 710 29.62 -2.02 -17.43
CA ASP A 710 30.64 -1.01 -17.11
C ASP A 710 30.10 0.03 -16.10
N ILE A 711 28.78 0.27 -16.07
CA ILE A 711 28.13 1.12 -15.05
C ILE A 711 27.97 0.43 -13.68
N VAL A 712 28.09 -0.89 -13.58
CA VAL A 712 27.84 -1.61 -12.31
C VAL A 712 28.85 -1.23 -11.21
N PRO A 713 30.17 -1.15 -11.47
CA PRO A 713 31.12 -0.64 -10.48
C PRO A 713 30.82 0.79 -9.98
N LEU A 714 30.22 1.65 -10.82
CA LEU A 714 29.80 3.00 -10.39
C LEU A 714 28.63 2.94 -9.41
N PHE A 715 27.66 2.06 -9.67
CA PHE A 715 26.52 1.80 -8.78
C PHE A 715 26.99 1.18 -7.46
N GLU A 716 27.82 0.15 -7.50
CA GLU A 716 28.38 -0.50 -6.31
C GLU A 716 29.20 0.48 -5.45
N ALA A 717 30.02 1.34 -6.07
CA ALA A 717 30.81 2.36 -5.39
C ALA A 717 29.95 3.49 -4.77
N ARG A 718 28.83 3.88 -5.42
CA ARG A 718 27.83 4.78 -4.82
C ARG A 718 27.21 4.12 -3.58
N ASN A 719 26.74 2.88 -3.73
CA ASN A 719 25.98 2.20 -2.69
C ASN A 719 26.83 1.94 -1.44
N ALA A 720 28.13 1.65 -1.60
CA ALA A 720 29.06 1.55 -0.48
C ALA A 720 29.06 2.81 0.41
N LYS A 721 29.04 4.03 -0.17
CA LYS A 721 28.92 5.29 0.59
C LYS A 721 27.60 5.36 1.36
N LEU A 722 26.50 4.89 0.77
CA LEU A 722 25.17 4.92 1.38
C LEU A 722 25.07 3.95 2.56
N PHE A 723 25.58 2.72 2.41
CA PHE A 723 25.60 1.73 3.49
C PHE A 723 26.49 2.18 4.67
N GLU A 724 27.65 2.80 4.39
CA GLU A 724 28.50 3.40 5.43
C GLU A 724 27.79 4.54 6.18
N ALA A 725 27.08 5.42 5.47
CA ALA A 725 26.37 6.55 6.07
C ALA A 725 25.12 6.14 6.88
N ALA A 726 24.38 5.13 6.42
CA ALA A 726 23.12 4.68 7.03
C ALA A 726 23.30 3.96 8.37
N LYS A 727 24.45 3.30 8.60
CA LYS A 727 24.84 2.61 9.84
C LYS A 727 23.92 1.44 10.23
N LEU A 728 22.75 1.75 10.79
CA LEU A 728 21.70 0.83 11.24
C LEU A 728 20.33 1.16 10.62
N SER A 729 20.24 2.26 9.86
CA SER A 729 19.05 2.64 9.09
C SER A 729 18.96 1.84 7.79
N SER A 730 17.73 1.58 7.33
CA SER A 730 17.52 0.91 6.05
C SER A 730 17.73 1.87 4.88
N VAL A 731 18.55 1.45 3.91
CA VAL A 731 18.69 2.04 2.59
C VAL A 731 18.85 0.93 1.55
N THR A 732 17.98 0.93 0.53
CA THR A 732 17.93 -0.08 -0.52
C THR A 732 18.03 0.59 -1.88
N PRO A 733 19.21 0.53 -2.53
CA PRO A 733 19.39 1.02 -3.90
C PRO A 733 19.04 -0.05 -4.94
N PHE A 734 18.47 0.37 -6.06
CA PHE A 734 18.17 -0.49 -7.21
C PHE A 734 18.65 0.18 -8.50
N LEU A 735 19.41 -0.57 -9.31
CA LEU A 735 19.74 -0.22 -10.69
C LEU A 735 18.82 -1.03 -11.59
N VAL A 736 17.91 -0.34 -12.30
CA VAL A 736 16.82 -0.94 -13.04
C VAL A 736 16.98 -0.64 -14.53
N PHE A 737 16.87 -1.66 -15.37
CA PHE A 737 16.91 -1.52 -16.83
C PHE A 737 15.53 -1.80 -17.42
N GLN A 738 14.96 -0.80 -18.09
CA GLN A 738 13.64 -0.87 -18.72
C GLN A 738 13.81 -0.86 -20.26
N PRO A 739 13.40 -1.91 -20.99
CA PRO A 739 13.55 -2.00 -22.44
C PRO A 739 12.74 -0.94 -23.21
N LEU A 740 13.34 -0.34 -24.24
CA LEU A 740 12.68 0.42 -25.29
C LEU A 740 13.03 -0.21 -26.65
N SER A 741 12.54 -1.43 -26.85
CA SER A 741 12.73 -2.21 -28.08
C SER A 741 12.01 -1.58 -29.28
N VAL A 742 12.47 -1.91 -30.49
CA VAL A 742 12.03 -1.24 -31.73
C VAL A 742 10.53 -1.42 -32.02
N ASN A 743 9.90 -2.52 -31.57
CA ASN A 743 8.44 -2.70 -31.64
C ASN A 743 7.68 -1.74 -30.72
N ILE A 744 8.13 -1.53 -29.48
CA ILE A 744 7.56 -0.52 -28.56
C ILE A 744 7.62 0.86 -29.22
N LEU A 745 8.82 1.26 -29.68
CA LEU A 745 9.03 2.56 -30.32
C LEU A 745 8.13 2.77 -31.55
N LYS A 746 7.91 1.73 -32.37
CA LYS A 746 6.96 1.76 -33.50
C LYS A 746 5.50 1.89 -33.05
N ALA A 747 5.10 1.13 -32.03
CA ALA A 747 3.74 1.16 -31.51
C ALA A 747 3.37 2.52 -30.87
N MET A 748 4.36 3.24 -30.31
CA MET A 748 4.23 4.61 -29.80
C MET A 748 3.96 5.67 -30.90
N GLN A 749 4.17 5.37 -32.18
CA GLN A 749 3.94 6.32 -33.28
C GLN A 749 2.46 6.46 -33.68
N LYS A 750 1.54 5.70 -33.06
CA LYS A 750 0.12 5.77 -33.38
C LYS A 750 -0.50 7.12 -33.00
N ASN A 751 -1.66 7.42 -33.58
CA ASN A 751 -2.43 8.65 -33.33
C ASN A 751 -1.61 9.94 -33.51
N GLY A 752 -0.69 9.95 -34.49
CA GLY A 752 0.19 11.08 -34.82
C GLY A 752 1.44 11.22 -33.94
N GLY A 753 1.85 10.16 -33.25
CA GLY A 753 2.93 10.17 -32.27
C GLY A 753 2.57 10.95 -31.00
N ASN A 754 3.50 11.04 -30.06
CA ASN A 754 3.33 11.64 -28.74
C ASN A 754 4.39 12.73 -28.47
N ALA A 755 4.40 13.32 -27.28
CA ALA A 755 5.29 14.44 -26.93
C ALA A 755 6.76 14.04 -26.72
N LEU A 756 7.05 12.76 -26.50
CA LEU A 756 8.30 12.26 -25.91
C LEU A 756 9.53 12.35 -26.83
N GLY A 757 9.33 12.52 -28.14
CA GLY A 757 10.44 12.68 -29.11
C GLY A 757 11.15 11.39 -29.51
N LEU A 758 10.70 10.23 -29.00
CA LEU A 758 11.28 8.92 -29.28
C LEU A 758 10.95 8.43 -30.70
N ASP A 759 12.00 8.19 -31.50
CA ASP A 759 11.94 7.75 -32.89
C ASP A 759 12.36 6.27 -33.03
N PRO A 760 11.62 5.40 -33.76
CA PRO A 760 12.00 4.02 -34.03
C PRO A 760 13.40 3.82 -34.64
N ASP A 761 13.84 4.73 -35.51
CA ASP A 761 15.14 4.63 -36.20
C ASP A 761 16.32 4.98 -35.27
N GLY A 762 16.06 5.67 -34.15
CA GLY A 762 17.04 5.86 -33.07
C GLY A 762 17.30 4.57 -32.26
N GLY A 763 16.31 3.68 -32.19
CA GLY A 763 16.32 2.49 -31.34
C GLY A 763 17.20 1.32 -31.81
N PRO A 764 17.20 0.19 -31.08
CA PRO A 764 16.58 0.02 -29.76
C PRO A 764 17.28 0.82 -28.66
N LEU A 765 16.52 1.22 -27.65
CA LEU A 765 16.97 1.99 -26.48
C LEU A 765 16.73 1.19 -25.19
N MET A 766 17.30 1.67 -24.09
CA MET A 766 17.09 1.14 -22.75
C MET A 766 17.14 2.31 -21.76
N ILE A 767 16.14 2.41 -20.89
CA ILE A 767 16.15 3.37 -19.78
C ILE A 767 16.93 2.74 -18.63
N VAL A 768 18.01 3.40 -18.21
CA VAL A 768 18.75 3.12 -16.99
C VAL A 768 18.15 3.98 -15.89
N GLN A 769 17.30 3.36 -15.08
CA GLN A 769 16.66 3.96 -13.92
C GLN A 769 17.49 3.65 -12.67
N LEU A 770 17.94 4.67 -11.97
CA LEU A 770 18.40 4.57 -10.59
C LEU A 770 17.21 4.85 -9.67
N SER A 771 16.99 3.97 -8.69
CA SER A 771 16.10 4.26 -7.58
C SER A 771 16.78 3.97 -6.25
N THR A 772 16.36 4.65 -5.19
CA THR A 772 16.78 4.36 -3.83
C THR A 772 15.61 4.57 -2.88
N THR A 773 15.38 3.58 -2.03
CA THR A 773 14.42 3.61 -0.93
C THR A 773 15.20 3.73 0.39
N TRP A 774 14.75 4.54 1.34
CA TRP A 774 15.37 4.66 2.68
C TRP A 774 14.34 5.09 3.74
N VAL A 775 14.74 5.12 5.01
CA VAL A 775 13.86 5.57 6.11
C VAL A 775 14.35 6.83 6.85
N ASP A 776 15.66 7.02 6.98
CA ASP A 776 16.25 8.11 7.77
C ASP A 776 16.37 9.44 6.99
N PRO A 777 15.70 10.54 7.41
CA PRO A 777 15.78 11.82 6.73
C PRO A 777 17.16 12.49 6.76
N GLU A 778 18.09 12.10 7.65
CA GLU A 778 19.49 12.59 7.60
C GLU A 778 20.19 12.18 6.30
N LEU A 779 19.74 11.11 5.65
CA LEU A 779 20.30 10.60 4.40
C LEU A 779 19.82 11.34 3.14
N ASP A 780 18.72 12.11 3.20
CA ASP A 780 18.05 12.70 2.03
C ASP A 780 19.03 13.39 1.07
N ARG A 781 19.90 14.24 1.62
CA ARG A 781 20.86 14.98 0.82
C ARG A 781 21.91 14.06 0.19
N LEU A 782 22.43 13.10 0.94
CA LEU A 782 23.44 12.17 0.43
C LEU A 782 22.85 11.28 -0.67
N VAL A 783 21.60 10.85 -0.51
CA VAL A 783 20.90 10.02 -1.50
C VAL A 783 20.60 10.83 -2.76
N GLU A 784 20.16 12.09 -2.68
CA GLU A 784 19.96 12.94 -3.86
C GLU A 784 21.28 13.33 -4.55
N ASP A 785 22.22 13.96 -3.81
CA ASP A 785 23.51 14.43 -4.36
C ASP A 785 24.24 13.25 -5.05
N SER A 786 24.24 12.05 -4.45
CA SER A 786 24.86 10.86 -5.05
C SER A 786 24.05 10.19 -6.17
N SER A 787 22.74 10.42 -6.27
CA SER A 787 21.94 9.96 -7.42
C SER A 787 22.26 10.78 -8.66
N GLN A 788 22.36 12.10 -8.48
CA GLN A 788 22.80 13.01 -9.55
C GLN A 788 24.26 12.72 -9.96
N GLU A 789 25.18 12.51 -9.01
CA GLU A 789 26.57 12.09 -9.31
C GLU A 789 26.61 10.83 -10.20
N PHE A 790 25.79 9.81 -9.89
CA PHE A 790 25.75 8.57 -10.66
C PHE A 790 25.20 8.79 -12.07
N ILE A 791 24.04 9.46 -12.20
CA ILE A 791 23.42 9.65 -13.53
C ILE A 791 24.33 10.48 -14.43
N SER A 792 24.93 11.57 -13.96
CA SER A 792 25.87 12.35 -14.80
C SER A 792 27.18 11.62 -15.10
N ALA A 793 27.60 10.62 -14.32
CA ALA A 793 28.71 9.74 -14.67
C ALA A 793 28.31 8.73 -15.77
N VAL A 794 27.09 8.18 -15.70
CA VAL A 794 26.51 7.32 -16.74
C VAL A 794 26.30 8.09 -18.05
N GLU A 795 25.79 9.33 -17.98
CA GLU A 795 25.64 10.30 -19.06
C GLU A 795 26.99 10.57 -19.76
N SER A 796 28.01 10.98 -19.00
CA SER A 796 29.36 11.22 -19.52
C SER A 796 29.93 10.00 -20.25
N MET A 797 29.75 8.79 -19.69
CA MET A 797 30.23 7.56 -20.31
C MET A 797 29.41 7.16 -21.55
N ALA A 798 28.12 7.52 -21.60
CA ALA A 798 27.26 7.30 -22.76
C ALA A 798 27.61 8.27 -23.90
N GLU A 799 27.92 9.53 -23.60
CA GLU A 799 28.46 10.50 -24.57
C GLU A 799 29.80 10.01 -25.15
N GLU A 800 30.76 9.63 -24.30
CA GLU A 800 32.09 9.15 -24.72
C GLU A 800 32.02 7.89 -25.62
N GLN A 801 31.05 7.01 -25.40
CA GLN A 801 30.83 5.81 -26.22
C GLN A 801 29.91 6.04 -27.44
N GLY A 802 29.32 7.23 -27.61
CA GLY A 802 28.34 7.50 -28.67
C GLY A 802 27.04 6.70 -28.50
N LEU A 803 26.66 6.42 -27.25
CA LEU A 803 25.48 5.65 -26.85
C LEU A 803 24.37 6.51 -26.23
N ASP A 804 24.63 7.76 -25.86
CA ASP A 804 23.60 8.63 -25.31
C ASP A 804 22.42 8.84 -26.29
N ASN A 805 21.22 8.99 -25.72
CA ASN A 805 20.01 9.41 -26.43
C ASN A 805 19.41 10.71 -25.87
N GLY A 806 19.86 11.19 -24.71
CA GLY A 806 19.40 12.41 -24.06
C GLY A 806 18.01 12.35 -23.43
N PHE A 807 17.15 11.40 -23.82
CA PHE A 807 15.77 11.28 -23.34
C PHE A 807 15.68 10.92 -21.84
N VAL A 808 14.85 11.67 -21.11
CA VAL A 808 14.56 11.48 -19.68
C VAL A 808 13.06 11.20 -19.50
N TYR A 809 12.71 10.05 -18.93
CA TYR A 809 11.33 9.63 -18.78
C TYR A 809 10.69 10.24 -17.52
N MET A 810 9.77 11.19 -17.75
CA MET A 810 9.12 12.02 -16.71
C MET A 810 8.72 11.27 -15.43
N ASN A 811 8.19 10.05 -15.55
CA ASN A 811 7.70 9.29 -14.41
C ASN A 811 8.80 8.63 -13.55
N TYR A 812 10.05 8.58 -14.03
CA TYR A 812 11.24 8.12 -13.28
C TYR A 812 12.29 9.23 -13.05
N ALA A 813 12.03 10.44 -13.51
CA ALA A 813 12.95 11.57 -13.43
C ALA A 813 13.09 12.14 -12.01
N GLY A 814 14.32 12.53 -11.66
CA GLY A 814 14.63 13.26 -10.44
C GLY A 814 14.32 14.76 -10.55
N ILE A 815 14.08 15.42 -9.41
CA ILE A 815 13.58 16.81 -9.34
C ILE A 815 14.45 17.84 -10.09
N GLY A 816 15.74 17.57 -10.29
CA GLY A 816 16.65 18.45 -11.06
C GLY A 816 16.66 18.24 -12.58
N GLN A 817 16.11 17.12 -13.08
CA GLN A 817 16.26 16.74 -14.47
C GLN A 817 15.38 17.58 -15.42
N GLN A 818 15.93 17.92 -16.58
CA GLN A 818 15.30 18.83 -17.55
C GLN A 818 14.38 18.05 -18.51
N VAL A 819 13.33 17.45 -17.96
CA VAL A 819 12.47 16.45 -18.61
C VAL A 819 11.97 16.89 -20.00
N GLN A 820 11.13 17.92 -20.13
CA GLN A 820 10.55 18.29 -21.43
C GLN A 820 11.58 18.82 -22.44
N LYS A 821 12.75 19.29 -21.98
CA LYS A 821 13.88 19.68 -22.85
C LYS A 821 14.54 18.46 -23.49
N SER A 822 14.49 17.29 -22.84
CA SER A 822 15.04 16.04 -23.38
C SER A 822 14.30 15.52 -24.62
N TYR A 823 13.08 15.99 -24.89
CA TYR A 823 12.23 15.52 -26.01
C TYR A 823 12.64 16.11 -27.38
N GLY A 824 13.73 16.87 -27.43
CA GLY A 824 14.25 17.51 -28.63
C GLY A 824 13.59 18.86 -28.94
N GLU A 825 14.38 19.76 -29.55
CA GLU A 825 14.02 21.19 -29.75
C GLU A 825 12.64 21.40 -30.39
N LYS A 826 12.27 20.57 -31.38
CA LYS A 826 10.97 20.64 -32.08
C LYS A 826 9.79 20.34 -31.15
N ASN A 827 9.93 19.35 -30.28
CA ASN A 827 8.86 18.98 -29.35
C ASN A 827 8.81 19.98 -28.20
N GLN A 828 9.95 20.45 -27.68
CA GLN A 828 9.95 21.51 -26.68
C GLN A 828 9.32 22.81 -27.22
N GLN A 829 9.62 23.21 -28.47
CA GLN A 829 8.96 24.34 -29.12
C GLN A 829 7.44 24.11 -29.22
N ARG A 830 6.99 22.95 -29.71
CA ARG A 830 5.57 22.63 -29.86
C ARG A 830 4.83 22.57 -28.52
N LEU A 831 5.48 22.07 -27.45
CA LEU A 831 4.94 22.10 -26.10
C LEU A 831 4.80 23.55 -25.58
N ASN A 832 5.79 24.40 -25.82
CA ASN A 832 5.72 25.84 -25.48
C ASN A 832 4.60 26.56 -26.24
N GLU A 833 4.46 26.33 -27.55
CA GLU A 833 3.38 26.87 -28.38
C GLU A 833 1.99 26.38 -27.93
N THR A 834 1.90 25.11 -27.48
CA THR A 834 0.65 24.55 -26.94
C THR A 834 0.32 25.16 -25.56
N MET A 835 1.31 25.27 -24.66
CA MET A 835 1.14 25.93 -23.36
C MET A 835 0.67 27.37 -23.52
N ALA A 836 1.31 28.15 -24.40
CA ALA A 836 0.95 29.54 -24.67
C ALA A 836 -0.46 29.72 -25.29
N LYS A 837 -1.07 28.66 -25.84
CA LYS A 837 -2.45 28.64 -26.33
C LYS A 837 -3.47 28.30 -25.24
N TRP A 838 -3.17 27.31 -24.39
CA TRP A 838 -4.11 26.78 -23.38
C TRP A 838 -3.96 27.42 -21.99
N ASP A 839 -2.84 28.08 -21.73
CA ASP A 839 -2.59 28.94 -20.58
C ASP A 839 -2.01 30.31 -21.04
N PRO A 840 -2.77 31.12 -21.80
CA PRO A 840 -2.27 32.37 -22.40
C PRO A 840 -1.95 33.48 -21.38
N GLU A 841 -2.35 33.32 -20.11
CA GLU A 841 -2.01 34.21 -19.00
C GLU A 841 -0.85 33.67 -18.13
N GLY A 842 -0.35 32.46 -18.41
CA GLY A 842 0.66 31.79 -17.58
C GLY A 842 0.18 31.46 -16.15
N LYS A 843 -1.13 31.26 -15.96
CA LYS A 843 -1.78 30.95 -14.68
C LYS A 843 -1.39 29.57 -14.16
N LEU A 844 -1.44 28.52 -14.98
CA LEU A 844 -1.00 27.17 -14.59
C LEU A 844 0.53 27.10 -14.47
N ALA A 845 1.25 27.79 -15.36
CA ALA A 845 2.71 27.89 -15.28
C ALA A 845 3.19 28.54 -13.97
N ARG A 846 2.49 29.57 -13.48
CA ARG A 846 2.83 30.35 -12.28
C ARG A 846 2.24 29.82 -10.97
N LEU A 847 0.99 29.36 -10.98
CA LEU A 847 0.24 28.99 -9.77
C LEU A 847 0.31 27.51 -9.44
N TRP A 848 0.63 26.63 -10.39
CA TRP A 848 0.82 25.20 -10.14
C TRP A 848 2.32 24.84 -10.20
N PRO A 849 3.14 25.12 -9.16
CA PRO A 849 4.58 24.84 -9.20
C PRO A 849 4.91 23.33 -9.19
N GLY A 850 3.95 22.46 -8.85
CA GLY A 850 4.14 21.02 -8.76
C GLY A 850 4.44 20.32 -10.09
N TYR A 851 5.40 19.40 -10.03
CA TYR A 851 5.85 18.51 -11.12
C TYR A 851 6.48 19.24 -12.33
N PHE A 852 6.97 18.46 -13.30
CA PHE A 852 7.87 18.96 -14.36
C PHE A 852 7.23 19.94 -15.35
N LYS A 853 7.99 20.97 -15.73
CA LYS A 853 7.55 22.09 -16.57
C LYS A 853 8.31 22.18 -17.91
N VAL A 854 7.62 22.76 -18.89
CA VAL A 854 7.99 22.91 -20.32
C VAL A 854 9.06 23.98 -20.59
#